data_AF-A0A9X2BI96-F1
#
_entry.id   AF-A0A9X2BI96-F1
#
_cell.length_a   1.000
_cell.length_b   1.000
_cell.length_c   1.000
_cell.angle_alpha   90.00
_cell.angle_beta   90.00
_cell.angle_gamma   90.00
#
_symmetry.space_group_name_H-M   'P 1'
#
loop_
_entity.id
_entity.type
_entity.pdbx_description
1 polymer ?
#
loop_
_entity_poly.entity_id
_entity_poly.type
_entity_poly.pdbx_seq_one_letter_code
_entity_poly.pdbx_strand_id
1 'polypeptide(L)'
;MKLTKLTIAICAMTPTVTYAVFNDSGTDYSNANVNSHVWNAALEPIDLVNSILCFTAQFNSVEFVNDGAYSVLADEAACFDESDDGSSGQSSGASNATQYMKAISVVTRGDDFSPLSVNVWLPEMGGGDGEQAIMFKSEISEGASDSNPFGRFTFNFDFFDNFTAGNQYGGGEVITVDTIPGSIGFTLYESSSHGSNTYSQSASVVMASDRSSGIALTGFDRDGDGQTSYALAFNSTHVLVQSVNGDFSDLPYKIGNNSGQCLSRTSFDSFVHRYDLFNATTGAQIEINSGFSMKYDSDNNGSYDSYGHIGYWGVWTEEEGALADGDTVIRDENGTQTSYTYVNAPGRLIKNTVKTLALSSARGVGFSYWDSAAFADNSFDQWVVSYMTVADDGVGSDGFYKIGKLSWGNNGSTVVSQAPDQIVLSANDSLYMYSEQLGGEVKYLEGQTSLTYYEQTFINGSETGSGEVLNSGTVTLTCYDNCPIGTFELSDLTNFSGSSSPFETGSGPYTFTFATSGNNTLTLVSAASSEPVRYNASLSQSNISSTPHSWGVRSGPMIIGSVSNSWDIYDPSITTEFYVWETGIQSWNQLSTVKDGSGDVVSFERPLQIAYQHSDANDRSGDAGEYDGQTILINYGGNGDLWGIPYVSGDDQYRPEFSLADGVIMGGSNQYVVKAIEIEQTMQVASGQCSALTLGDPAVDVPTSVQGSADIGDMPTVTDDPAVIAGVTQ
;
A
#
# COMPACT_ATOMS: atom_id res chain seq x y z
N MET A 1 36.20 48.09 60.81
CA MET A 1 35.58 48.85 59.73
C MET A 1 35.41 47.91 58.55
N LYS A 2 34.15 47.55 58.26
CA LYS A 2 33.57 46.83 57.10
C LYS A 2 34.27 45.57 56.54
N LEU A 3 33.67 44.43 56.88
CA LEU A 3 33.60 43.22 56.04
C LEU A 3 32.99 43.56 54.68
N THR A 4 33.60 43.08 53.59
CA THR A 4 32.95 42.96 52.28
C THR A 4 32.97 41.49 51.90
N LYS A 5 31.80 40.84 51.95
CA LYS A 5 31.57 39.49 51.41
C LYS A 5 31.56 39.59 49.89
N LEU A 6 32.44 38.85 49.23
CA LEU A 6 32.40 38.63 47.78
C LEU A 6 31.63 37.32 47.55
N THR A 7 30.40 37.43 47.07
CA THR A 7 29.57 36.28 46.68
C THR A 7 29.96 35.88 45.26
N ILE A 8 30.60 34.72 45.10
CA ILE A 8 30.85 34.10 43.79
C ILE A 8 29.58 33.33 43.41
N ALA A 9 28.86 33.82 42.40
CA ALA A 9 27.77 33.08 41.77
C ALA A 9 28.37 32.09 40.76
N ILE A 10 28.29 30.80 41.07
CA ILE A 10 28.62 29.71 40.14
C ILE A 10 27.39 29.55 39.24
N CYS A 11 27.50 30.02 37.99
CA CYS A 11 26.51 29.78 36.95
C CYS A 11 26.70 28.34 36.46
N ALA A 12 25.78 27.44 36.80
CA ALA A 12 25.75 26.09 36.25
C ALA A 12 25.33 26.18 34.77
N MET A 13 26.30 26.03 33.85
CA MET A 13 26.01 25.81 32.44
C MET A 13 25.52 24.38 32.28
N THR A 14 24.21 24.19 32.19
CA THR A 14 23.62 22.96 31.66
C THR A 14 23.94 22.89 30.16
N PRO A 15 24.51 21.79 29.63
CA PRO A 15 24.66 21.63 28.20
C PRO A 15 23.28 21.63 27.55
N THR A 16 22.99 22.62 26.71
CA THR A 16 21.88 22.58 25.78
C THR A 16 22.21 21.52 24.74
N VAL A 17 21.55 20.37 24.81
CA VAL A 17 21.52 19.42 23.70
C VAL A 17 20.79 20.13 22.57
N THR A 18 21.53 20.63 21.58
CA THR A 18 20.96 21.09 20.32
C THR A 18 20.57 19.84 19.54
N TYR A 19 19.29 19.52 19.52
CA TYR A 19 18.76 18.54 18.58
C TYR A 19 18.97 19.07 17.16
N ALA A 20 19.44 18.21 16.26
CA ALA A 20 19.51 18.52 14.84
C ALA A 20 18.10 18.81 14.32
N VAL A 21 17.93 19.87 13.53
CA VAL A 21 16.67 20.11 12.81
C VAL A 21 16.46 18.94 11.85
N PHE A 22 15.20 18.54 11.59
CA PHE A 22 14.93 17.32 10.82
C PHE A 22 15.66 17.25 9.46
N ASN A 23 15.94 18.38 8.81
CA ASN A 23 16.63 18.47 7.53
C ASN A 23 18.15 18.74 7.63
N ASP A 24 18.72 18.72 8.84
CA ASP A 24 20.17 18.82 9.01
C ASP A 24 20.87 17.62 8.35
N SER A 25 22.07 17.84 7.82
CA SER A 25 22.84 16.77 7.17
C SER A 25 23.14 15.63 8.15
N GLY A 26 22.82 14.40 7.74
CA GLY A 26 23.07 13.18 8.49
C GLY A 26 21.88 12.65 9.28
N THR A 27 20.73 13.34 9.27
CA THR A 27 19.45 12.75 9.73
C THR A 27 18.92 11.72 8.74
N ASP A 28 18.08 10.80 9.20
CA ASP A 28 17.43 9.82 8.34
C ASP A 28 16.62 10.53 7.24
N TYR A 29 15.91 11.60 7.58
CA TYR A 29 15.20 12.43 6.61
C TYR A 29 16.12 12.97 5.51
N SER A 30 17.29 13.51 5.85
CA SER A 30 18.23 14.05 4.86
C SER A 30 18.89 12.97 4.00
N ASN A 31 19.04 11.76 4.54
CA ASN A 31 19.66 10.61 3.88
C ASN A 31 18.65 9.73 3.13
N ALA A 32 17.35 9.92 3.36
CA ALA A 32 16.31 9.13 2.70
C ALA A 32 16.41 9.31 1.18
N ASN A 33 16.50 8.17 0.50
CA ASN A 33 16.58 8.09 -0.96
C ASN A 33 15.22 8.41 -1.57
N VAL A 34 15.23 9.08 -2.72
CA VAL A 34 14.04 9.37 -3.49
C VAL A 34 14.24 8.77 -4.87
N ASN A 35 13.40 7.80 -5.21
CA ASN A 35 13.36 7.22 -6.53
C ASN A 35 12.39 8.03 -7.38
N SER A 36 12.84 8.43 -8.57
CA SER A 36 12.00 9.13 -9.53
C SER A 36 12.14 8.49 -10.90
N HIS A 37 11.02 8.18 -11.54
CA HIS A 37 10.99 7.68 -12.92
C HIS A 37 10.16 8.62 -13.79
N VAL A 38 10.46 8.66 -15.09
CA VAL A 38 9.73 9.49 -16.05
C VAL A 38 8.84 8.59 -16.90
N TRP A 39 7.53 8.75 -16.75
CA TRP A 39 6.56 8.06 -17.58
C TRP A 39 6.39 8.77 -18.93
N ASN A 40 6.38 7.98 -20.00
CA ASN A 40 6.01 8.39 -21.35
C ASN A 40 5.56 7.16 -22.12
N ALA A 41 4.37 7.18 -22.73
CA ALA A 41 3.85 6.04 -23.49
C ALA A 41 4.81 5.50 -24.56
N ALA A 42 5.66 6.35 -25.15
CA ALA A 42 6.66 5.91 -26.12
C ALA A 42 7.82 5.09 -25.51
N LEU A 43 7.95 5.07 -24.18
CA LEU A 43 8.95 4.30 -23.44
C LEU A 43 8.42 2.95 -22.96
N GLU A 44 7.11 2.69 -23.04
CA GLU A 44 6.51 1.42 -22.61
C GLU A 44 7.25 0.19 -23.18
N PRO A 45 7.63 0.15 -24.48
CA PRO A 45 8.39 -0.99 -24.98
C PRO A 45 9.79 -1.16 -24.35
N ILE A 46 10.34 -0.08 -23.79
CA ILE A 46 11.67 -0.05 -23.18
C ILE A 46 11.61 -0.41 -21.69
N ASP A 47 10.44 -0.33 -21.05
CA ASP A 47 10.29 -0.63 -19.62
C ASP A 47 10.67 -2.08 -19.30
N LEU A 48 10.35 -3.04 -20.18
CA LEU A 48 10.83 -4.42 -20.05
C LEU A 48 12.36 -4.50 -19.95
N VAL A 49 13.09 -3.69 -20.73
CA VAL A 49 14.56 -3.68 -20.68
C VAL A 49 15.03 -3.25 -19.30
N ASN A 50 14.39 -2.24 -18.70
CA ASN A 50 14.73 -1.79 -17.34
C ASN A 50 14.45 -2.88 -16.30
N SER A 51 13.29 -3.55 -16.38
CA SER A 51 12.92 -4.64 -15.47
C SER A 51 13.87 -5.85 -15.57
N ILE A 52 14.22 -6.26 -16.78
CA ILE A 52 15.20 -7.35 -17.01
C ILE A 52 16.56 -6.99 -16.42
N LEU A 53 17.03 -5.76 -16.64
CA LEU A 53 18.33 -5.30 -16.11
C LEU A 53 18.31 -5.21 -14.58
N CYS A 54 17.20 -4.77 -13.98
CA CYS A 54 16.99 -4.79 -12.54
C CYS A 54 17.06 -6.22 -12.00
N PHE A 55 16.30 -7.15 -12.60
CA PHE A 55 16.21 -8.52 -12.15
C PHE A 55 17.56 -9.24 -12.24
N THR A 56 18.25 -9.09 -13.38
CA THR A 56 19.58 -9.70 -13.59
C THR A 56 20.68 -9.09 -12.71
N ALA A 57 20.53 -7.86 -12.22
CA ALA A 57 21.46 -7.27 -11.26
C ALA A 57 21.51 -8.06 -9.94
N GLN A 58 20.42 -8.76 -9.59
CA GLN A 58 20.32 -9.54 -8.36
C GLN A 58 21.10 -10.86 -8.38
N PHE A 59 21.74 -11.22 -9.51
CA PHE A 59 22.43 -12.49 -9.69
C PHE A 59 23.90 -12.45 -9.25
N ASN A 60 24.43 -11.24 -9.05
CA ASN A 60 25.83 -10.95 -8.75
C ASN A 60 26.84 -11.75 -9.61
N SER A 61 26.54 -11.88 -10.91
CA SER A 61 27.21 -12.82 -11.84
C SER A 61 28.73 -12.65 -11.95
N VAL A 62 29.25 -11.45 -11.67
CA VAL A 62 30.69 -11.15 -11.72
C VAL A 62 31.50 -11.78 -10.58
N GLU A 63 30.88 -12.17 -9.47
CA GLU A 63 31.57 -12.83 -8.37
C GLU A 63 31.77 -14.33 -8.62
N PHE A 64 30.95 -14.95 -9.48
CA PHE A 64 30.91 -16.41 -9.72
C PHE A 64 31.52 -16.84 -11.06
N VAL A 65 32.38 -16.02 -11.64
CA VAL A 65 32.98 -16.27 -12.96
C VAL A 65 33.86 -17.51 -12.90
N ASN A 66 33.48 -18.55 -13.68
CA ASN A 66 34.15 -19.84 -13.76
C ASN A 66 34.08 -20.70 -12.47
N ASP A 67 33.18 -20.38 -11.54
CA ASP A 67 33.01 -21.13 -10.28
C ASP A 67 32.02 -22.31 -10.37
N GLY A 68 31.34 -22.44 -11.51
CA GLY A 68 30.34 -23.50 -11.75
C GLY A 68 28.91 -22.97 -11.70
N ALA A 69 27.94 -23.88 -11.61
CA ALA A 69 26.53 -23.53 -11.48
C ALA A 69 26.18 -23.16 -10.04
N TYR A 70 25.41 -22.10 -9.84
CA TYR A 70 24.93 -21.67 -8.54
C TYR A 70 23.45 -21.26 -8.59
N SER A 71 22.78 -21.30 -7.43
CA SER A 71 21.38 -20.92 -7.27
C SER A 71 21.24 -19.49 -6.74
N VAL A 72 20.23 -18.78 -7.23
CA VAL A 72 19.88 -17.40 -6.89
C VAL A 72 18.41 -17.36 -6.46
N LEU A 73 18.11 -16.57 -5.43
CA LEU A 73 16.75 -16.14 -5.08
C LEU A 73 16.63 -14.64 -5.38
N ALA A 74 16.02 -14.30 -6.51
CA ALA A 74 15.83 -12.93 -6.96
C ALA A 74 14.44 -12.42 -6.53
N ASP A 75 14.38 -11.23 -5.96
CA ASP A 75 13.16 -10.52 -5.60
C ASP A 75 12.47 -10.00 -6.86
N GLU A 76 11.35 -10.61 -7.23
CA GLU A 76 10.58 -10.25 -8.43
C GLU A 76 9.91 -8.88 -8.28
N ALA A 77 9.29 -8.65 -7.13
CA ALA A 77 8.57 -7.42 -6.80
C ALA A 77 9.50 -6.19 -6.78
N ALA A 78 10.81 -6.38 -6.63
CA ALA A 78 11.78 -5.29 -6.73
C ALA A 78 11.98 -4.76 -8.16
N CYS A 79 11.59 -5.52 -9.20
CA CYS A 79 11.99 -5.24 -10.59
C CYS A 79 10.86 -5.34 -11.62
N PHE A 80 9.79 -6.04 -11.32
CA PHE A 80 8.58 -6.12 -12.13
C PHE A 80 7.43 -5.58 -11.30
N ASP A 81 6.96 -4.38 -11.63
CA ASP A 81 5.80 -3.79 -10.95
C ASP A 81 4.55 -4.60 -11.33
N GLU A 82 3.91 -5.27 -10.36
CA GLU A 82 2.57 -5.83 -10.50
C GLU A 82 1.55 -4.68 -10.62
N SER A 83 1.54 -3.98 -11.76
CA SER A 83 0.65 -2.83 -11.99
C SER A 83 -0.75 -3.24 -12.46
N ASP A 84 -1.00 -4.53 -12.69
CA ASP A 84 -2.18 -4.98 -13.45
C ASP A 84 -3.34 -5.58 -12.62
N ASP A 85 -3.30 -5.58 -11.29
CA ASP A 85 -4.45 -6.00 -10.47
C ASP A 85 -4.89 -4.91 -9.48
N GLY A 86 -5.46 -3.84 -10.04
CA GLY A 86 -6.29 -2.85 -9.32
C GLY A 86 -7.66 -3.39 -8.89
N SER A 87 -7.75 -4.64 -8.44
CA SER A 87 -8.99 -5.19 -7.88
C SER A 87 -9.01 -5.02 -6.36
N SER A 88 -9.96 -4.21 -5.91
CA SER A 88 -10.39 -3.94 -4.53
C SER A 88 -9.64 -2.82 -3.78
N GLY A 89 -10.21 -1.61 -3.89
CA GLY A 89 -10.02 -0.51 -2.94
C GLY A 89 -10.61 -0.79 -1.56
N GLN A 90 -10.24 -1.91 -0.93
CA GLN A 90 -10.35 -2.15 0.50
C GLN A 90 -9.15 -2.99 0.95
N SER A 91 -8.30 -2.40 1.78
CA SER A 91 -7.06 -2.97 2.35
C SER A 91 -5.81 -2.89 1.44
N SER A 92 -5.19 -1.72 1.41
CA SER A 92 -3.83 -1.49 0.86
C SER A 92 -2.70 -2.07 1.72
N GLY A 93 -2.92 -3.20 2.39
CA GLY A 93 -1.93 -3.87 3.25
C GLY A 93 -1.42 -5.21 2.71
N ALA A 94 -1.75 -5.57 1.47
CA ALA A 94 -1.60 -6.95 0.98
C ALA A 94 -0.56 -7.18 -0.14
N SER A 95 0.12 -6.15 -0.68
CA SER A 95 0.97 -6.32 -1.87
C SER A 95 2.49 -6.13 -1.66
N ASN A 96 2.98 -6.13 -0.42
CA ASN A 96 4.44 -6.05 -0.14
C ASN A 96 5.04 -7.39 0.33
N ALA A 97 4.49 -8.53 -0.06
CA ALA A 97 5.18 -9.80 0.15
C ALA A 97 6.33 -9.90 -0.87
N THR A 98 7.58 -9.87 -0.39
CA THR A 98 8.75 -10.14 -1.23
C THR A 98 8.63 -11.53 -1.84
N GLN A 99 8.32 -11.59 -3.14
CA GLN A 99 8.27 -12.84 -3.89
C GLN A 99 9.67 -13.13 -4.43
N TYR A 100 10.24 -14.27 -4.00
CA TYR A 100 11.55 -14.71 -4.48
C TYR A 100 11.39 -15.73 -5.60
N MET A 101 11.94 -15.41 -6.77
CA MET A 101 12.07 -16.31 -7.89
C MET A 101 13.39 -17.07 -7.83
N LYS A 102 13.33 -18.39 -7.96
CA LYS A 102 14.52 -19.24 -8.01
C LYS A 102 15.11 -19.27 -9.41
N ALA A 103 16.40 -18.97 -9.52
CA ALA A 103 17.16 -19.07 -10.76
C ALA A 103 18.41 -19.94 -10.58
N ILE A 104 18.83 -20.61 -11.65
CA ILE A 104 20.13 -21.28 -11.74
C ILE A 104 20.99 -20.52 -12.73
N SER A 105 22.21 -20.13 -12.34
CA SER A 105 23.12 -19.34 -13.15
C SER A 105 24.44 -20.07 -13.37
N VAL A 106 24.98 -19.97 -14.59
CA VAL A 106 26.32 -20.41 -14.96
C VAL A 106 27.04 -19.27 -15.66
N VAL A 107 28.15 -18.84 -15.08
CA VAL A 107 28.92 -17.71 -15.60
C VAL A 107 30.31 -18.17 -16.04
N THR A 108 30.67 -17.90 -17.28
CA THR A 108 31.96 -18.32 -17.84
C THR A 108 32.67 -17.19 -18.57
N ARG A 109 34.00 -17.21 -18.51
CA ARG A 109 34.88 -16.32 -19.28
C ARG A 109 36.16 -17.06 -19.65
N GLY A 110 36.49 -17.06 -20.94
CA GLY A 110 37.69 -17.74 -21.46
C GLY A 110 39.00 -17.10 -20.99
N ASP A 111 39.12 -15.78 -21.14
CA ASP A 111 40.22 -14.95 -20.64
C ASP A 111 39.75 -13.50 -20.42
N ASP A 112 40.62 -12.63 -19.91
CA ASP A 112 40.30 -11.23 -19.59
C ASP A 112 39.84 -10.38 -20.80
N PHE A 113 40.04 -10.87 -22.02
CA PHE A 113 39.66 -10.20 -23.27
C PHE A 113 38.43 -10.82 -23.94
N SER A 114 37.97 -11.97 -23.43
CA SER A 114 36.80 -12.68 -23.93
C SER A 114 35.52 -12.11 -23.31
N PRO A 115 34.40 -12.10 -24.05
CA PRO A 115 33.11 -11.75 -23.48
C PRO A 115 32.79 -12.63 -22.27
N LEU A 116 32.12 -12.05 -21.27
CA LEU A 116 31.53 -12.78 -20.17
C LEU A 116 30.21 -13.41 -20.66
N SER A 117 30.07 -14.73 -20.55
CA SER A 117 28.84 -15.43 -20.89
C SER A 117 28.07 -15.75 -19.61
N VAL A 118 26.84 -15.27 -19.51
CA VAL A 118 25.92 -15.53 -18.40
C VAL A 118 24.74 -16.33 -18.95
N ASN A 119 24.61 -17.57 -18.50
CA ASN A 119 23.53 -18.47 -18.89
C ASN A 119 22.65 -18.73 -17.67
N VAL A 120 21.34 -18.54 -17.81
CA VAL A 120 20.40 -18.65 -16.68
C VAL A 120 19.15 -19.43 -17.06
N TRP A 121 18.72 -20.27 -16.11
CA TRP A 121 17.48 -21.03 -16.14
C TRP A 121 16.56 -20.58 -15.01
N LEU A 122 15.33 -20.23 -15.37
CA LEU A 122 14.22 -19.90 -14.49
C LEU A 122 13.13 -20.98 -14.66
N PRO A 123 13.10 -22.02 -13.81
CA PRO A 123 12.25 -23.20 -14.03
C PRO A 123 10.79 -23.03 -13.60
N GLU A 124 10.50 -22.09 -12.70
CA GLU A 124 9.19 -21.90 -12.09
C GLU A 124 8.89 -20.39 -12.06
N MET A 125 8.04 -19.91 -12.96
CA MET A 125 7.44 -18.58 -12.91
C MET A 125 5.90 -18.70 -12.92
N GLY A 126 5.25 -17.91 -12.06
CA GLY A 126 3.78 -17.83 -11.93
C GLY A 126 3.18 -18.83 -10.92
N GLY A 127 2.09 -18.43 -10.26
CA GLY A 127 1.27 -19.30 -9.40
C GLY A 127 0.03 -19.84 -10.12
N GLY A 128 -0.23 -21.15 -10.03
CA GLY A 128 -1.46 -21.80 -10.55
C GLY A 128 -1.27 -22.74 -11.76
N ASP A 129 -2.34 -22.95 -12.54
CA ASP A 129 -2.46 -23.95 -13.64
C ASP A 129 -1.57 -23.68 -14.90
N GLY A 130 -0.61 -22.76 -14.82
CA GLY A 130 0.26 -22.38 -15.93
C GLY A 130 1.68 -22.08 -15.47
N GLU A 131 2.42 -23.13 -15.09
CA GLU A 131 3.88 -23.04 -14.95
C GLU A 131 4.46 -22.41 -16.23
N GLN A 132 5.38 -21.46 -16.09
CA GLN A 132 6.17 -20.89 -17.17
C GLN A 132 7.66 -21.01 -16.81
N ALA A 133 8.51 -21.13 -17.84
CA ALA A 133 9.94 -21.19 -17.66
C ALA A 133 10.67 -20.30 -18.69
N ILE A 134 11.78 -19.70 -18.26
CA ILE A 134 12.59 -18.80 -19.09
C ILE A 134 14.03 -19.29 -19.11
N MET A 135 14.62 -19.29 -20.31
CA MET A 135 16.07 -19.31 -20.45
C MET A 135 16.54 -17.95 -20.93
N PHE A 136 17.64 -17.45 -20.38
CA PHE A 136 18.31 -16.31 -20.98
C PHE A 136 19.82 -16.50 -21.07
N LYS A 137 20.39 -15.87 -22.08
CA LYS A 137 21.81 -15.84 -22.37
C LYS A 137 22.24 -14.40 -22.57
N SER A 138 23.27 -13.99 -21.84
CA SER A 138 23.94 -12.70 -22.05
C SER A 138 25.41 -12.89 -22.42
N GLU A 139 25.87 -12.16 -23.44
CA GLU A 139 27.29 -12.04 -23.79
C GLU A 139 27.74 -10.60 -23.60
N ILE A 140 28.56 -10.35 -22.58
CA ILE A 140 28.98 -9.01 -22.15
C ILE A 140 30.46 -8.81 -22.52
N SER A 141 30.70 -7.93 -23.49
CA SER A 141 32.05 -7.60 -23.98
C SER A 141 32.64 -6.37 -23.30
N GLU A 142 31.81 -5.49 -22.75
CA GLU A 142 32.23 -4.27 -22.06
C GLU A 142 31.18 -3.90 -21.01
N GLY A 143 31.59 -3.58 -19.78
CA GLY A 143 30.69 -3.09 -18.73
C GLY A 143 30.28 -1.63 -18.96
N ALA A 144 29.22 -1.19 -18.28
CA ALA A 144 28.80 0.20 -18.30
C ALA A 144 29.89 1.15 -17.76
N SER A 145 30.02 2.32 -18.37
CA SER A 145 30.96 3.38 -17.97
C SER A 145 30.38 4.77 -18.25
N ASP A 146 31.00 5.83 -17.72
CA ASP A 146 30.57 7.21 -17.99
C ASP A 146 30.52 7.55 -19.50
N SER A 147 31.45 6.98 -20.28
CA SER A 147 31.53 7.16 -21.73
C SER A 147 30.62 6.23 -22.53
N ASN A 148 30.25 5.09 -21.96
CA ASN A 148 29.35 4.12 -22.56
C ASN A 148 28.40 3.56 -21.48
N PRO A 149 27.32 4.27 -21.16
CA PRO A 149 26.45 3.94 -20.03
C PRO A 149 25.67 2.64 -20.23
N PHE A 150 25.53 2.15 -21.48
CA PHE A 150 24.88 0.87 -21.77
C PHE A 150 25.86 -0.32 -21.74
N GLY A 151 27.17 -0.07 -21.71
CA GLY A 151 28.17 -1.12 -21.94
C GLY A 151 28.07 -1.71 -23.36
N ARG A 152 28.57 -2.93 -23.54
CA ARG A 152 28.44 -3.69 -24.80
C ARG A 152 28.00 -5.10 -24.48
N PHE A 153 26.75 -5.42 -24.81
CA PHE A 153 26.20 -6.74 -24.58
C PHE A 153 25.15 -7.13 -25.62
N THR A 154 24.97 -8.44 -25.74
CA THR A 154 23.77 -9.06 -26.31
C THR A 154 23.04 -9.81 -25.20
N PHE A 155 21.73 -9.73 -25.18
CA PHE A 155 20.87 -10.44 -24.23
C PHE A 155 19.73 -11.10 -25.01
N ASN A 156 19.67 -12.43 -24.96
CA ASN A 156 18.63 -13.23 -25.60
C ASN A 156 17.84 -13.96 -24.54
N PHE A 157 16.54 -14.05 -24.69
CA PHE A 157 15.66 -14.82 -23.80
C PHE A 157 14.61 -15.58 -24.60
N ASP A 158 14.28 -16.78 -24.14
CA ASP A 158 13.28 -17.66 -24.76
C ASP A 158 12.26 -18.12 -23.71
N PHE A 159 10.97 -18.10 -24.07
CA PHE A 159 9.85 -18.47 -23.22
C PHE A 159 9.38 -19.90 -23.49
N PHE A 160 9.14 -20.67 -22.42
CA PHE A 160 8.70 -22.07 -22.47
C PHE A 160 7.55 -22.33 -21.50
N ASP A 161 6.62 -23.23 -21.84
CA ASP A 161 5.59 -23.68 -20.89
C ASP A 161 6.26 -24.34 -19.68
N ASN A 162 7.24 -25.20 -19.93
CA ASN A 162 8.21 -25.67 -18.93
C ASN A 162 9.38 -26.31 -19.67
N PHE A 163 10.51 -26.49 -18.98
CA PHE A 163 11.68 -27.12 -19.58
C PHE A 163 11.47 -28.60 -19.98
N THR A 164 10.43 -29.27 -19.49
CA THR A 164 10.17 -30.69 -19.77
C THR A 164 9.34 -30.90 -21.04
N ALA A 165 8.42 -29.98 -21.34
CA ALA A 165 7.55 -30.01 -22.50
C ALA A 165 8.26 -29.50 -23.77
N GLY A 166 9.24 -28.60 -23.62
CA GLY A 166 10.06 -28.09 -24.73
C GLY A 166 9.30 -27.23 -25.74
N ASN A 167 8.09 -26.78 -25.40
CA ASN A 167 7.29 -25.91 -26.24
C ASN A 167 7.74 -24.46 -26.06
N GLN A 168 8.67 -24.01 -26.89
CA GLN A 168 8.98 -22.59 -26.98
C GLN A 168 7.78 -21.85 -27.59
N TYR A 169 7.28 -20.82 -26.91
CA TYR A 169 6.13 -20.03 -27.38
C TYR A 169 6.49 -18.56 -27.65
N GLY A 170 7.76 -18.17 -27.49
CA GLY A 170 8.24 -16.83 -27.79
C GLY A 170 9.68 -16.60 -27.35
N GLY A 171 10.10 -15.34 -27.42
CA GLY A 171 11.39 -14.87 -26.93
C GLY A 171 11.70 -13.45 -27.38
N GLY A 172 12.85 -12.96 -26.97
CA GLY A 172 13.32 -11.62 -27.33
C GLY A 172 14.83 -11.44 -27.30
N GLU A 173 15.23 -10.27 -27.73
CA GLU A 173 16.63 -9.89 -27.93
C GLU A 173 16.84 -8.41 -27.66
N VAL A 174 17.85 -8.10 -26.84
CA VAL A 174 18.37 -6.77 -26.59
C VAL A 174 19.83 -6.72 -27.01
N ILE A 175 20.19 -5.75 -27.85
CA ILE A 175 21.57 -5.56 -28.34
C ILE A 175 21.97 -4.09 -28.18
N THR A 176 23.10 -3.84 -27.55
CA THR A 176 23.70 -2.49 -27.51
C THR A 176 24.23 -2.07 -28.88
N VAL A 177 23.96 -0.84 -29.30
CA VAL A 177 24.48 -0.25 -30.55
C VAL A 177 25.85 0.36 -30.31
N ASP A 178 26.89 -0.26 -30.87
CA ASP A 178 28.29 0.16 -30.78
C ASP A 178 28.95 0.32 -32.18
N THR A 179 28.21 0.01 -33.24
CA THR A 179 28.71 -0.04 -34.63
C THR A 179 28.81 1.35 -35.26
N ILE A 180 28.32 2.39 -34.59
CA ILE A 180 28.22 3.75 -35.10
C ILE A 180 29.17 4.68 -34.32
N PRO A 181 30.26 5.16 -34.95
CA PRO A 181 31.22 6.04 -34.26
C PRO A 181 30.57 7.30 -33.69
N GLY A 182 30.77 7.54 -32.39
CA GLY A 182 30.26 8.72 -31.68
C GLY A 182 28.81 8.59 -31.19
N SER A 183 28.17 7.44 -31.43
CA SER A 183 26.82 7.12 -30.98
C SER A 183 26.81 5.98 -29.97
N ILE A 184 25.78 5.97 -29.15
CA ILE A 184 25.41 4.88 -28.24
C ILE A 184 23.92 4.58 -28.45
N GLY A 185 23.46 3.41 -28.03
CA GLY A 185 22.07 3.03 -28.19
C GLY A 185 21.82 1.56 -27.92
N PHE A 186 20.62 1.10 -28.23
CA PHE A 186 20.26 -0.30 -28.21
C PHE A 186 19.08 -0.59 -29.15
N THR A 187 18.92 -1.86 -29.49
CA THR A 187 17.72 -2.38 -30.15
C THR A 187 17.06 -3.42 -29.27
N LEU A 188 15.73 -3.48 -29.32
CA LEU A 188 14.90 -4.50 -28.69
C LEU A 188 14.00 -5.13 -29.75
N TYR A 189 13.80 -6.43 -29.66
CA TYR A 189 12.66 -7.10 -30.28
C TYR A 189 12.19 -8.24 -29.40
N GLU A 190 10.88 -8.39 -29.26
CA GLU A 190 10.25 -9.51 -28.59
C GLU A 190 9.02 -9.93 -29.37
N SER A 191 8.78 -11.24 -29.41
CA SER A 191 7.46 -11.75 -29.76
C SER A 191 7.11 -13.01 -28.98
N SER A 192 5.83 -13.15 -28.66
CA SER A 192 5.28 -14.35 -28.04
C SER A 192 3.90 -14.67 -28.59
N SER A 193 3.56 -15.95 -28.59
CA SER A 193 2.27 -16.47 -29.00
C SER A 193 1.84 -17.59 -28.06
N HIS A 194 0.89 -17.32 -27.18
CA HIS A 194 0.34 -18.33 -26.27
C HIS A 194 -1.15 -18.53 -26.56
N GLY A 195 -1.51 -19.72 -27.08
CA GLY A 195 -2.87 -19.98 -27.55
C GLY A 195 -3.24 -19.11 -28.76
N SER A 196 -4.30 -18.31 -28.64
CA SER A 196 -4.72 -17.32 -29.65
C SER A 196 -4.07 -15.95 -29.49
N ASN A 197 -3.49 -15.67 -28.31
CA ASN A 197 -2.99 -14.35 -27.96
C ASN A 197 -1.59 -14.18 -28.54
N THR A 198 -1.37 -13.07 -29.23
CA THR A 198 -0.06 -12.69 -29.78
C THR A 198 0.37 -11.35 -29.21
N TYR A 199 1.65 -11.26 -28.91
CA TYR A 199 2.30 -10.05 -28.45
C TYR A 199 3.60 -9.85 -29.24
N SER A 200 3.87 -8.62 -29.66
CA SER A 200 5.20 -8.25 -30.12
C SER A 200 5.54 -6.82 -29.76
N GLN A 201 6.81 -6.57 -29.51
CA GLN A 201 7.33 -5.23 -29.31
C GLN A 201 8.71 -5.07 -29.92
N SER A 202 9.04 -3.84 -30.26
CA SER A 202 10.32 -3.52 -30.88
C SER A 202 10.75 -2.09 -30.60
N ALA A 203 12.06 -1.89 -30.51
CA ALA A 203 12.66 -0.57 -30.37
C ALA A 203 14.00 -0.50 -31.11
N SER A 204 14.30 0.68 -31.63
CA SER A 204 15.66 1.10 -31.99
C SER A 204 15.90 2.49 -31.46
N VAL A 205 16.89 2.61 -30.58
CA VAL A 205 17.28 3.86 -29.92
C VAL A 205 18.72 4.15 -30.29
N VAL A 206 18.96 5.28 -30.96
CA VAL A 206 20.32 5.73 -31.30
C VAL A 206 20.50 7.19 -30.91
N MET A 207 21.51 7.45 -30.09
CA MET A 207 21.79 8.79 -29.58
C MET A 207 23.28 9.12 -29.67
N ALA A 208 23.60 10.41 -29.59
CA ALA A 208 24.97 10.86 -29.43
C ALA A 208 25.54 10.31 -28.11
N SER A 209 26.82 9.94 -28.10
CA SER A 209 27.53 9.43 -26.91
C SER A 209 27.48 10.38 -25.71
N ASP A 210 27.39 11.69 -25.95
CA ASP A 210 27.20 12.71 -24.89
C ASP A 210 25.73 12.91 -24.48
N ARG A 211 24.79 12.16 -25.09
CA ARG A 211 23.34 12.20 -24.87
C ARG A 211 22.70 13.56 -25.18
N SER A 212 23.41 14.43 -25.91
CA SER A 212 22.94 15.77 -26.28
C SER A 212 21.83 15.74 -27.33
N SER A 213 21.71 14.65 -28.10
CA SER A 213 20.66 14.42 -29.09
C SER A 213 20.47 12.94 -29.40
N GLY A 214 19.31 12.56 -29.93
CA GLY A 214 19.07 11.20 -30.41
C GLY A 214 17.73 11.04 -31.11
N ILE A 215 17.57 9.88 -31.74
CA ILE A 215 16.39 9.46 -32.48
C ILE A 215 16.02 8.06 -32.00
N ALA A 216 14.73 7.83 -31.78
CA ALA A 216 14.21 6.51 -31.43
C ALA A 216 12.93 6.19 -32.19
N LEU A 217 12.74 4.91 -32.48
CA LEU A 217 11.47 4.32 -32.87
C LEU A 217 11.15 3.22 -31.87
N THR A 218 9.92 3.21 -31.36
CA THR A 218 9.42 2.20 -30.42
C THR A 218 8.01 1.82 -30.83
N GLY A 219 7.61 0.58 -30.61
CA GLY A 219 6.26 0.15 -30.93
C GLY A 219 5.94 -1.22 -30.38
N PHE A 220 4.66 -1.48 -30.25
CA PHE A 220 4.11 -2.74 -29.78
C PHE A 220 2.85 -3.11 -30.57
N ASP A 221 2.53 -4.39 -30.59
CA ASP A 221 1.33 -4.97 -31.16
C ASP A 221 0.79 -6.02 -30.18
N ARG A 222 -0.41 -5.76 -29.65
CA ARG A 222 -1.09 -6.66 -28.71
C ARG A 222 -2.42 -7.10 -29.32
N ASP A 223 -2.72 -8.40 -29.23
CA ASP A 223 -4.02 -8.91 -29.66
C ASP A 223 -5.15 -8.23 -28.87
N GLY A 224 -6.15 -7.69 -29.58
CA GLY A 224 -7.24 -6.89 -28.99
C GLY A 224 -7.03 -5.38 -29.01
N ASP A 225 -5.81 -4.90 -28.73
CA ASP A 225 -5.49 -3.45 -28.66
C ASP A 225 -4.94 -2.90 -29.99
N GLY A 226 -4.38 -3.79 -30.81
CA GLY A 226 -3.76 -3.48 -32.08
C GLY A 226 -2.35 -2.90 -31.92
N GLN A 227 -1.84 -2.37 -33.03
CA GLN A 227 -0.48 -1.91 -33.14
C GLN A 227 -0.37 -0.40 -32.92
N THR A 228 0.60 0.02 -32.11
CA THR A 228 0.96 1.42 -31.93
C THR A 228 2.46 1.63 -32.12
N SER A 229 2.82 2.61 -32.94
CA SER A 229 4.21 2.98 -33.23
C SER A 229 4.49 4.43 -32.84
N TYR A 230 5.68 4.68 -32.30
CA TYR A 230 6.16 5.98 -31.86
C TYR A 230 7.47 6.35 -32.56
N ALA A 231 7.65 7.65 -32.79
CA ALA A 231 8.89 8.27 -33.20
C ALA A 231 9.29 9.39 -32.25
N LEU A 232 10.57 9.39 -31.88
CA LEU A 232 11.14 10.38 -30.98
C LEU A 232 12.37 11.00 -31.62
N ALA A 233 12.49 12.32 -31.46
CA ALA A 233 13.73 13.04 -31.68
C ALA A 233 13.95 13.99 -30.51
N PHE A 234 15.13 13.99 -29.91
CA PHE A 234 15.41 14.82 -28.74
C PHE A 234 16.73 15.58 -28.84
N ASN A 235 16.83 16.63 -28.04
CA ASN A 235 18.07 17.32 -27.68
C ASN A 235 18.18 17.43 -26.15
N SER A 236 19.19 18.10 -25.60
CA SER A 236 19.40 18.24 -24.15
C SER A 236 18.24 18.85 -23.35
N THR A 237 17.28 19.50 -23.98
CA THR A 237 16.20 20.27 -23.32
C THR A 237 14.79 19.84 -23.72
N HIS A 238 14.62 19.21 -24.89
CA HIS A 238 13.30 18.92 -25.45
C HIS A 238 13.28 17.57 -26.18
N VAL A 239 12.11 16.95 -26.24
CA VAL A 239 11.82 15.79 -27.09
C VAL A 239 10.55 16.06 -27.90
N LEU A 240 10.61 15.72 -29.18
CA LEU A 240 9.47 15.71 -30.09
C LEU A 240 9.00 14.27 -30.24
N VAL A 241 7.74 14.01 -29.92
CA VAL A 241 7.11 12.68 -29.98
C VAL A 241 6.00 12.69 -31.02
N GLN A 242 5.94 11.66 -31.85
CA GLN A 242 4.87 11.43 -32.81
C GLN A 242 4.43 9.97 -32.69
N SER A 243 3.12 9.71 -32.74
CA SER A 243 2.56 8.35 -32.68
C SER A 243 1.56 8.09 -33.80
N VAL A 244 1.30 6.81 -34.07
CA VAL A 244 0.26 6.33 -34.97
C VAL A 244 -0.25 4.96 -34.49
N ASN A 245 -1.56 4.73 -34.62
CA ASN A 245 -2.14 3.39 -34.47
C ASN A 245 -1.93 2.64 -35.81
N GLY A 246 -0.82 1.93 -35.91
CA GLY A 246 -0.35 1.26 -37.11
C GLY A 246 1.16 0.99 -37.08
N ASP A 247 1.69 0.58 -38.22
CA ASP A 247 3.09 0.22 -38.40
C ASP A 247 4.02 1.45 -38.38
N PHE A 248 5.32 1.23 -38.21
CA PHE A 248 6.34 2.30 -38.35
C PHE A 248 6.29 3.00 -39.72
N SER A 249 5.79 2.33 -40.76
CA SER A 249 5.62 2.95 -42.09
C SER A 249 4.51 3.99 -42.14
N ASP A 250 3.56 3.95 -41.21
CA ASP A 250 2.41 4.85 -41.14
C ASP A 250 2.72 6.14 -40.36
N LEU A 251 3.91 6.22 -39.75
CA LEU A 251 4.36 7.40 -39.01
C LEU A 251 4.37 8.65 -39.91
N PRO A 252 3.68 9.74 -39.54
CA PRO A 252 3.49 10.88 -40.45
C PRO A 252 4.79 11.53 -40.96
N TYR A 253 5.90 11.46 -40.23
CA TYR A 253 7.19 11.98 -40.72
C TYR A 253 7.66 11.25 -41.99
N LYS A 254 7.25 10.00 -42.22
CA LYS A 254 7.56 9.21 -43.43
C LYS A 254 7.00 9.86 -44.70
N ILE A 255 5.90 10.60 -44.60
CA ILE A 255 5.31 11.38 -45.70
C ILE A 255 5.65 12.88 -45.62
N GLY A 256 6.65 13.25 -44.81
CA GLY A 256 7.15 14.62 -44.67
C GLY A 256 6.44 15.47 -43.62
N ASN A 257 5.56 14.90 -42.79
CA ASN A 257 4.92 15.62 -41.69
C ASN A 257 5.70 15.45 -40.37
N ASN A 258 6.57 16.42 -40.07
CA ASN A 258 7.38 16.44 -38.85
C ASN A 258 6.67 17.10 -37.64
N SER A 259 5.34 17.10 -37.61
CA SER A 259 4.57 17.65 -36.50
C SER A 259 4.36 16.57 -35.42
N GLY A 260 4.48 16.94 -34.15
CA GLY A 260 4.30 16.04 -33.03
C GLY A 260 4.12 16.81 -31.72
N GLN A 261 3.98 16.07 -30.63
CA GLN A 261 3.93 16.62 -29.29
C GLN A 261 5.34 17.00 -28.85
N CYS A 262 5.53 18.28 -28.52
CA CYS A 262 6.79 18.78 -27.99
C CYS A 262 6.75 18.76 -26.46
N LEU A 263 7.73 18.13 -25.84
CA LEU A 263 7.84 17.92 -24.41
C LEU A 263 9.19 18.44 -23.88
N SER A 264 9.17 18.98 -22.66
CA SER A 264 10.37 19.41 -21.94
C SER A 264 11.11 18.21 -21.35
N ARG A 265 12.44 18.19 -21.44
CA ARG A 265 13.30 17.23 -20.72
C ARG A 265 13.84 17.80 -19.42
N THR A 266 13.45 19.02 -19.06
CA THR A 266 13.95 19.74 -17.88
C THR A 266 12.83 20.26 -16.98
N SER A 267 11.57 19.97 -17.32
CA SER A 267 10.38 20.44 -16.59
C SER A 267 9.38 19.30 -16.58
N PHE A 268 8.94 18.93 -15.38
CA PHE A 268 8.13 17.75 -15.14
C PHE A 268 6.98 18.08 -14.21
N ASP A 269 5.83 17.47 -14.47
CA ASP A 269 4.78 17.30 -13.47
C ASP A 269 5.14 16.07 -12.63
N SER A 270 4.90 16.10 -11.33
CA SER A 270 5.34 15.05 -10.39
C SER A 270 4.16 14.52 -9.59
N PHE A 271 4.06 13.20 -9.55
CA PHE A 271 3.03 12.43 -8.86
C PHE A 271 3.73 11.49 -7.89
N VAL A 272 3.44 11.61 -6.60
CA VAL A 272 4.14 10.83 -5.58
C VAL A 272 3.26 9.66 -5.14
N HIS A 273 3.78 8.45 -5.30
CA HIS A 273 3.05 7.21 -5.01
C HIS A 273 3.36 6.68 -3.61
N ARG A 274 4.55 6.98 -3.06
CA ARG A 274 4.96 6.51 -1.74
C ARG A 274 5.66 7.58 -0.93
N TYR A 275 5.42 7.55 0.38
CA TYR A 275 6.00 8.48 1.34
C TYR A 275 6.49 7.76 2.59
N ASP A 276 7.49 8.36 3.21
CA ASP A 276 7.92 8.05 4.58
C ASP A 276 7.62 9.21 5.54
N LEU A 277 7.39 8.86 6.80
CA LEU A 277 7.28 9.82 7.89
C LEU A 277 8.54 9.82 8.75
N PHE A 278 8.92 11.03 9.19
CA PHE A 278 10.05 11.27 10.07
C PHE A 278 9.59 12.13 11.25
N ASN A 279 10.29 12.02 12.36
CA ASN A 279 10.10 12.90 13.50
C ASN A 279 10.50 14.34 13.12
N ALA A 280 9.56 15.28 13.17
CA ALA A 280 9.76 16.66 12.74
C ALA A 280 10.81 17.44 13.59
N THR A 281 11.15 16.94 14.78
CA THR A 281 12.16 17.58 15.64
C THR A 281 13.57 17.03 15.40
N THR A 282 13.71 15.75 15.05
CA THR A 282 15.01 15.06 15.02
C THR A 282 15.41 14.54 13.64
N GLY A 283 14.46 14.39 12.73
CA GLY A 283 14.66 13.76 11.43
C GLY A 283 14.82 12.25 11.48
N ALA A 284 14.61 11.61 12.64
CA ALA A 284 14.60 10.16 12.77
C ALA A 284 13.38 9.55 12.08
N GLN A 285 13.55 8.43 11.40
CA GLN A 285 12.45 7.74 10.71
C GLN A 285 11.39 7.22 11.71
N ILE A 286 10.11 7.27 11.31
CA ILE A 286 9.00 6.71 12.09
C ILE A 286 8.78 5.28 11.62
N GLU A 287 9.14 4.31 12.47
CA GLU A 287 8.82 2.91 12.24
C GLU A 287 7.48 2.57 12.90
N ILE A 288 6.67 1.74 12.22
CA ILE A 288 5.44 1.16 12.76
C ILE A 288 5.57 -0.35 12.67
N ASN A 289 5.37 -1.04 13.80
CA ASN A 289 5.29 -2.49 13.79
C ASN A 289 3.90 -2.97 13.35
N SER A 290 3.59 -2.88 12.06
CA SER A 290 2.28 -3.20 11.49
C SER A 290 2.00 -4.71 11.39
N GLY A 291 3.04 -5.54 11.41
CA GLY A 291 2.94 -6.99 11.23
C GLY A 291 4.26 -7.62 10.77
N PHE A 292 4.20 -8.91 10.47
CA PHE A 292 5.28 -9.63 9.80
C PHE A 292 4.75 -10.80 8.98
N SER A 293 5.49 -11.15 7.92
CA SER A 293 5.24 -12.35 7.13
C SER A 293 5.62 -13.61 7.89
N MET A 294 4.84 -14.66 7.69
CA MET A 294 4.98 -15.93 8.40
C MET A 294 4.81 -17.11 7.45
N LYS A 295 5.41 -18.24 7.83
CA LYS A 295 5.18 -19.55 7.22
C LYS A 295 4.33 -20.40 8.15
N TYR A 296 3.44 -21.21 7.58
CA TYR A 296 2.59 -22.15 8.31
C TYR A 296 2.50 -23.49 7.59
N ASP A 297 2.00 -24.48 8.30
CA ASP A 297 1.80 -25.86 7.83
C ASP A 297 0.32 -26.06 7.48
N SER A 298 -0.04 -25.83 6.22
CA SER A 298 -1.43 -25.87 5.75
C SER A 298 -2.03 -27.28 5.79
N ASP A 299 -1.23 -28.31 5.55
CA ASP A 299 -1.68 -29.71 5.41
C ASP A 299 -1.35 -30.59 6.63
N ASN A 300 -0.77 -30.01 7.68
CA ASN A 300 -0.31 -30.67 8.90
C ASN A 300 0.71 -31.80 8.64
N ASN A 301 1.56 -31.66 7.62
CA ASN A 301 2.58 -32.64 7.28
C ASN A 301 3.91 -32.44 8.05
N GLY A 302 4.06 -31.32 8.78
CA GLY A 302 5.25 -30.92 9.52
C GLY A 302 6.23 -30.04 8.73
N SER A 303 5.88 -29.63 7.52
CA SER A 303 6.58 -28.67 6.66
C SER A 303 5.89 -27.30 6.77
N TYR A 304 6.68 -26.22 6.78
CA TYR A 304 6.18 -24.86 6.81
C TYR A 304 6.43 -24.21 5.45
N ASP A 305 5.66 -24.64 4.45
CA ASP A 305 5.82 -24.29 3.04
C ASP A 305 4.72 -23.37 2.49
N SER A 306 3.68 -23.09 3.28
CA SER A 306 2.66 -22.08 2.94
C SER A 306 2.95 -20.73 3.58
N TYR A 307 2.57 -19.64 2.90
CA TYR A 307 2.86 -18.26 3.28
C TYR A 307 1.62 -17.50 3.76
N GLY A 308 1.83 -16.68 4.78
CA GLY A 308 0.82 -15.78 5.31
C GLY A 308 1.44 -14.50 5.86
N HIS A 309 0.57 -13.60 6.30
CA HIS A 309 0.96 -12.37 6.97
C HIS A 309 0.11 -12.20 8.21
N ILE A 310 0.72 -11.75 9.31
CA ILE A 310 -0.01 -11.42 10.53
C ILE A 310 0.35 -10.01 10.99
N GLY A 311 -0.66 -9.22 11.33
CA GLY A 311 -0.48 -7.84 11.73
C GLY A 311 -1.66 -7.28 12.50
N TYR A 312 -1.71 -5.96 12.63
CA TYR A 312 -2.75 -5.26 13.43
C TYR A 312 -4.18 -5.59 12.99
N TRP A 313 -4.40 -5.80 11.68
CA TRP A 313 -5.72 -6.08 11.12
C TRP A 313 -6.13 -7.56 11.19
N GLY A 314 -5.24 -8.43 11.67
CA GLY A 314 -5.47 -9.86 11.77
C GLY A 314 -4.49 -10.64 10.91
N VAL A 315 -4.97 -11.76 10.38
CA VAL A 315 -4.15 -12.72 9.64
C VAL A 315 -4.66 -12.91 8.22
N TRP A 316 -3.73 -13.00 7.28
CA TRP A 316 -3.96 -13.45 5.92
C TRP A 316 -3.13 -14.72 5.67
N THR A 317 -3.71 -15.68 4.97
CA THR A 317 -3.09 -16.95 4.60
C THR A 317 -3.43 -17.27 3.15
N GLU A 318 -2.49 -17.87 2.40
CA GLU A 318 -2.74 -18.36 1.03
C GLU A 318 -3.97 -19.26 0.94
N GLU A 319 -4.16 -20.14 1.93
CA GLU A 319 -5.35 -20.96 2.07
C GLU A 319 -6.29 -20.38 3.13
N GLU A 320 -7.48 -19.98 2.70
CA GLU A 320 -8.48 -19.39 3.61
C GLU A 320 -8.88 -20.41 4.70
N GLY A 321 -8.72 -20.00 5.96
CA GLY A 321 -9.10 -20.83 7.12
C GLY A 321 -8.12 -21.97 7.43
N ALA A 322 -6.90 -21.94 6.91
CA ALA A 322 -5.89 -22.96 7.17
C ALA A 322 -5.37 -22.98 8.62
N LEU A 323 -5.47 -21.86 9.36
CA LEU A 323 -4.99 -21.76 10.73
C LEU A 323 -6.10 -21.97 11.77
N ALA A 324 -5.83 -22.86 12.72
CA ALA A 324 -6.61 -23.10 13.92
C ALA A 324 -5.91 -22.52 15.17
N ASP A 325 -6.71 -22.11 16.17
CA ASP A 325 -6.18 -21.63 17.45
C ASP A 325 -5.21 -22.65 18.08
N GLY A 326 -3.99 -22.20 18.39
CA GLY A 326 -2.91 -23.03 18.91
C GLY A 326 -1.89 -23.52 17.89
N ASP A 327 -2.11 -23.29 16.60
CA ASP A 327 -1.16 -23.66 15.55
C ASP A 327 0.17 -22.93 15.69
N THR A 328 1.23 -23.53 15.16
CA THR A 328 2.56 -22.91 15.13
C THR A 328 2.75 -22.17 13.82
N VAL A 329 3.26 -20.95 13.86
CA VAL A 329 3.68 -20.18 12.69
C VAL A 329 5.12 -19.75 12.86
N ILE A 330 5.84 -19.57 11.75
CA ILE A 330 7.27 -19.26 11.74
C ILE A 330 7.49 -17.91 11.07
N ARG A 331 8.09 -16.95 11.79
CA ARG A 331 8.70 -15.77 11.15
C ARG A 331 10.11 -16.13 10.71
N ASP A 332 10.42 -15.86 9.45
CA ASP A 332 11.77 -15.99 8.90
C ASP A 332 12.32 -14.59 8.63
N GLU A 333 13.35 -14.18 9.36
CA GLU A 333 13.98 -12.88 9.20
C GLU A 333 15.46 -13.08 8.89
N ASN A 334 15.82 -12.88 7.61
CA ASN A 334 17.19 -13.07 7.10
C ASN A 334 17.79 -14.43 7.49
N GLY A 335 17.01 -15.51 7.38
CA GLY A 335 17.42 -16.88 7.71
C GLY A 335 17.32 -17.22 9.20
N THR A 336 16.89 -16.29 10.05
CA THR A 336 16.60 -16.55 11.47
C THR A 336 15.13 -16.90 11.63
N GLN A 337 14.86 -18.17 11.94
CA GLN A 337 13.50 -18.65 12.16
C GLN A 337 13.09 -18.51 13.63
N THR A 338 11.96 -17.84 13.86
CA THR A 338 11.33 -17.68 15.18
C THR A 338 9.93 -18.25 15.14
N SER A 339 9.64 -19.20 16.04
CA SER A 339 8.30 -19.81 16.16
C SER A 339 7.39 -19.00 17.07
N TYR A 340 6.13 -18.91 16.67
CA TYR A 340 5.04 -18.30 17.42
C TYR A 340 3.84 -19.24 17.48
N THR A 341 2.98 -19.04 18.48
CA THR A 341 1.69 -19.74 18.58
C THR A 341 0.57 -18.83 18.13
N TYR A 342 -0.17 -19.23 17.10
CA TYR A 342 -1.35 -18.53 16.62
C TYR A 342 -2.47 -18.57 17.66
N VAL A 343 -3.13 -17.42 17.85
CA VAL A 343 -4.26 -17.24 18.77
C VAL A 343 -5.41 -16.65 17.99
N ASN A 344 -6.56 -17.33 18.01
CA ASN A 344 -7.80 -16.82 17.43
C ASN A 344 -8.90 -16.72 18.48
N ALA A 345 -9.31 -15.50 18.81
CA ALA A 345 -10.41 -15.25 19.72
C ALA A 345 -11.72 -15.01 18.93
N PRO A 346 -12.88 -15.46 19.45
CA PRO A 346 -14.17 -15.42 18.74
C PRO A 346 -14.75 -13.99 18.61
N GLY A 347 -14.03 -12.98 19.05
CA GLY A 347 -14.40 -11.59 19.00
C GLY A 347 -13.21 -10.69 19.28
N ARG A 348 -13.43 -9.38 19.21
CA ARG A 348 -12.43 -8.35 19.48
C ARG A 348 -12.98 -7.28 20.42
N LEU A 349 -12.13 -6.84 21.34
CA LEU A 349 -12.45 -5.76 22.27
C LEU A 349 -11.92 -4.45 21.68
N ILE A 350 -12.82 -3.48 21.48
CA ILE A 350 -12.55 -2.21 20.82
C ILE A 350 -12.60 -1.11 21.88
N LYS A 351 -11.46 -0.48 22.15
CA LYS A 351 -11.37 0.72 22.96
C LYS A 351 -11.72 1.93 22.10
N ASN A 352 -12.67 2.72 22.59
CA ASN A 352 -13.11 3.97 22.00
C ASN A 352 -12.66 5.13 22.89
N THR A 353 -11.81 6.00 22.34
CA THR A 353 -11.40 7.24 23.01
C THR A 353 -12.22 8.38 22.45
N VAL A 354 -12.95 9.07 23.33
CA VAL A 354 -13.83 10.17 22.93
C VAL A 354 -13.01 11.39 22.54
N LYS A 355 -13.24 11.91 21.34
CA LYS A 355 -12.65 13.13 20.81
C LYS A 355 -13.73 14.14 20.46
N THR A 356 -13.33 15.40 20.40
CA THR A 356 -14.20 16.49 19.95
C THR A 356 -13.55 17.27 18.81
N LEU A 357 -14.36 17.69 17.85
CA LEU A 357 -13.96 18.58 16.77
C LEU A 357 -14.88 19.81 16.81
N ALA A 358 -14.29 21.01 16.87
CA ALA A 358 -15.06 22.25 16.81
C ALA A 358 -15.81 22.35 15.48
N LEU A 359 -17.05 22.86 15.47
CA LEU A 359 -17.83 22.99 14.23
C LEU A 359 -17.14 23.90 13.19
N SER A 360 -16.37 24.88 13.64
CA SER A 360 -15.53 25.71 12.75
C SER A 360 -14.51 24.90 11.95
N SER A 361 -14.11 23.73 12.45
CA SER A 361 -13.17 22.81 11.82
C SER A 361 -13.87 21.60 11.19
N ALA A 362 -15.19 21.53 11.24
CA ALA A 362 -15.98 20.49 10.55
C ALA A 362 -16.26 20.86 9.08
N ARG A 363 -15.97 22.10 8.66
CA ARG A 363 -16.01 22.48 7.25
C ARG A 363 -14.96 21.69 6.47
N GLY A 364 -15.35 21.11 5.35
CA GLY A 364 -14.50 20.21 4.55
C GLY A 364 -14.55 18.75 5.00
N VAL A 365 -15.16 18.44 6.16
CA VAL A 365 -15.37 17.06 6.58
C VAL A 365 -16.58 16.47 5.88
N GLY A 366 -16.38 15.37 5.15
CA GLY A 366 -17.45 14.58 4.56
C GLY A 366 -18.12 13.68 5.60
N PHE A 367 -19.45 13.71 5.65
CA PHE A 367 -20.26 12.86 6.51
C PHE A 367 -21.22 12.01 5.69
N SER A 368 -21.45 10.79 6.17
CA SER A 368 -22.48 9.86 5.70
C SER A 368 -23.64 9.89 6.67
N TYR A 369 -24.85 9.93 6.13
CA TYR A 369 -26.07 10.01 6.92
C TYR A 369 -27.17 9.14 6.32
N TRP A 370 -27.89 8.42 7.18
CA TRP A 370 -29.02 7.58 6.81
C TRP A 370 -30.29 8.07 7.45
N ASP A 371 -31.35 8.17 6.66
CA ASP A 371 -32.70 8.47 7.13
C ASP A 371 -33.73 7.60 6.42
N SER A 372 -35.00 7.75 6.79
CA SER A 372 -36.09 6.99 6.18
C SER A 372 -36.22 7.18 4.67
N ALA A 373 -35.72 8.29 4.11
CA ALA A 373 -35.73 8.52 2.67
C ALA A 373 -34.64 7.69 1.97
N ALA A 374 -33.42 7.63 2.53
CA ALA A 374 -32.36 6.75 2.03
C ALA A 374 -32.79 5.28 2.07
N PHE A 375 -33.40 4.81 3.17
CA PHE A 375 -33.87 3.42 3.27
C PHE A 375 -35.08 3.09 2.39
N ALA A 376 -35.82 4.08 1.90
CA ALA A 376 -36.98 3.87 1.04
C ALA A 376 -36.66 3.95 -0.46
N ASP A 377 -35.54 4.58 -0.82
CA ASP A 377 -35.10 4.82 -2.20
C ASP A 377 -33.89 3.94 -2.52
N ASN A 378 -34.14 2.78 -3.12
CA ASN A 378 -33.09 1.81 -3.49
C ASN A 378 -32.16 2.31 -4.63
N SER A 379 -32.23 3.58 -5.05
CA SER A 379 -31.31 4.15 -6.04
C SER A 379 -30.01 4.67 -5.44
N PHE A 380 -29.92 4.81 -4.12
CA PHE A 380 -28.71 5.23 -3.41
C PHE A 380 -28.67 4.64 -2.01
N ASP A 381 -27.48 4.49 -1.45
CA ASP A 381 -27.26 3.79 -0.19
C ASP A 381 -27.19 4.75 1.01
N GLN A 382 -26.70 5.99 0.79
CA GLN A 382 -26.52 6.98 1.85
C GLN A 382 -26.51 8.43 1.34
N TRP A 383 -26.81 9.38 2.23
CA TRP A 383 -26.61 10.80 1.97
C TRP A 383 -25.16 11.21 2.20
N VAL A 384 -24.64 12.05 1.32
CA VAL A 384 -23.40 12.82 1.56
C VAL A 384 -23.77 14.13 2.20
N VAL A 385 -23.19 14.41 3.37
CA VAL A 385 -23.49 15.55 4.23
C VAL A 385 -22.23 16.36 4.49
N SER A 386 -22.37 17.69 4.53
CA SER A 386 -21.29 18.62 4.89
C SER A 386 -21.81 19.68 5.86
N TYR A 387 -20.92 20.20 6.71
CA TYR A 387 -21.20 21.36 7.56
C TYR A 387 -20.97 22.64 6.75
N MET A 388 -22.03 23.43 6.55
CA MET A 388 -22.01 24.65 5.75
C MET A 388 -22.40 25.87 6.59
N THR A 389 -21.93 27.06 6.19
CA THR A 389 -22.15 28.32 6.89
C THR A 389 -22.67 29.42 5.96
N VAL A 390 -23.40 30.39 6.52
CA VAL A 390 -23.92 31.54 5.77
C VAL A 390 -22.79 32.37 5.15
N ALA A 391 -21.68 32.53 5.89
CA ALA A 391 -20.59 33.41 5.50
C ALA A 391 -19.85 32.92 4.24
N ASP A 392 -19.65 31.61 4.14
CA ASP A 392 -18.74 31.04 3.15
C ASP A 392 -19.46 30.24 2.05
N ASP A 393 -20.65 29.70 2.32
CA ASP A 393 -21.32 28.74 1.43
C ASP A 393 -22.64 29.27 0.84
N GLY A 394 -23.05 30.49 1.19
CA GLY A 394 -24.26 31.12 0.66
C GLY A 394 -25.57 30.45 1.07
N VAL A 395 -25.55 29.62 2.11
CA VAL A 395 -26.73 28.95 2.69
C VAL A 395 -27.50 29.89 3.63
N GLY A 396 -28.73 29.52 3.98
CA GLY A 396 -29.63 30.35 4.81
C GLY A 396 -29.30 30.39 6.30
N SER A 397 -28.58 29.39 6.82
CA SER A 397 -28.16 29.27 8.21
C SER A 397 -26.98 28.31 8.33
N ASP A 398 -26.18 28.44 9.38
CA ASP A 398 -25.11 27.48 9.66
C ASP A 398 -25.72 26.13 10.08
N GLY A 399 -25.19 25.01 9.56
CA GLY A 399 -25.71 23.68 9.88
C GLY A 399 -25.21 22.57 8.98
N PHE A 400 -25.76 21.38 9.17
CA PHE A 400 -25.47 20.20 8.35
C PHE A 400 -26.44 20.12 7.16
N TYR A 401 -25.88 19.95 5.96
CA TYR A 401 -26.64 19.91 4.71
C TYR A 401 -26.36 18.63 3.93
N LYS A 402 -27.42 18.01 3.38
CA LYS A 402 -27.33 16.93 2.39
C LYS A 402 -26.96 17.54 1.04
N ILE A 403 -25.78 17.21 0.54
CA ILE A 403 -25.20 17.77 -0.69
C ILE A 403 -25.11 16.76 -1.83
N GLY A 404 -25.32 15.47 -1.55
CA GLY A 404 -25.27 14.43 -2.58
C GLY A 404 -25.88 13.11 -2.12
N LYS A 405 -26.06 12.21 -3.08
CA LYS A 405 -26.49 10.82 -2.89
C LYS A 405 -25.35 9.89 -3.30
N LEU A 406 -24.95 8.97 -2.44
CA LEU A 406 -23.91 7.98 -2.74
C LEU A 406 -24.53 6.61 -2.98
N SER A 407 -24.09 5.93 -4.03
CA SER A 407 -24.44 4.54 -4.35
C SER A 407 -23.20 3.69 -4.58
N TRP A 408 -23.20 2.44 -4.11
CA TRP A 408 -22.14 1.47 -4.33
C TRP A 408 -22.42 0.61 -5.56
N GLY A 409 -21.48 0.58 -6.51
CA GLY A 409 -21.51 -0.29 -7.67
C GLY A 409 -20.25 -1.14 -7.78
N ASN A 410 -20.18 -1.98 -8.82
CA ASN A 410 -19.03 -2.85 -9.08
C ASN A 410 -17.70 -2.10 -9.28
N ASN A 411 -17.76 -0.81 -9.64
CA ASN A 411 -16.58 0.04 -9.87
C ASN A 411 -16.36 1.04 -8.71
N GLY A 412 -16.88 0.74 -7.52
CA GLY A 412 -16.78 1.59 -6.34
C GLY A 412 -17.98 2.52 -6.12
N SER A 413 -17.82 3.50 -5.24
CA SER A 413 -18.88 4.45 -4.87
C SER A 413 -19.03 5.56 -5.89
N THR A 414 -20.24 5.85 -6.32
CA THR A 414 -20.57 7.02 -7.15
C THR A 414 -21.40 8.03 -6.36
N VAL A 415 -21.02 9.31 -6.42
CA VAL A 415 -21.76 10.40 -5.77
C VAL A 415 -22.47 11.25 -6.82
N VAL A 416 -23.79 11.39 -6.67
CA VAL A 416 -24.60 12.33 -7.45
C VAL A 416 -24.89 13.56 -6.59
N SER A 417 -24.26 14.68 -6.93
CA SER A 417 -24.47 15.96 -6.23
C SER A 417 -25.90 16.47 -6.40
N GLN A 418 -26.39 17.18 -5.38
CA GLN A 418 -27.70 17.83 -5.38
C GLN A 418 -27.63 19.23 -4.77
N ALA A 419 -28.73 19.98 -4.87
CA ALA A 419 -28.86 21.23 -4.15
C ALA A 419 -28.81 20.99 -2.62
N PRO A 420 -28.08 21.79 -1.85
CA PRO A 420 -27.99 21.64 -0.40
C PRO A 420 -29.38 21.64 0.27
N ASP A 421 -29.67 20.58 1.03
CA ASP A 421 -30.90 20.44 1.82
C ASP A 421 -30.57 20.30 3.31
N GLN A 422 -31.09 21.19 4.16
CA GLN A 422 -30.67 21.29 5.55
C GLN A 422 -31.26 20.16 6.40
N ILE A 423 -30.43 19.54 7.23
CA ILE A 423 -30.87 18.66 8.31
C ILE A 423 -31.31 19.54 9.48
N VAL A 424 -32.62 19.63 9.69
CA VAL A 424 -33.20 20.43 10.79
C VAL A 424 -33.33 19.58 12.05
N LEU A 425 -32.67 20.02 13.13
CA LEU A 425 -32.67 19.36 14.45
C LEU A 425 -33.47 20.19 15.46
N SER A 426 -34.18 19.54 16.37
CA SER A 426 -34.81 20.20 17.52
C SER A 426 -33.80 20.37 18.65
N ALA A 427 -34.09 21.26 19.60
CA ALA A 427 -33.23 21.46 20.77
C ALA A 427 -33.01 20.14 21.54
N ASN A 428 -31.74 19.77 21.74
CA ASN A 428 -31.26 18.51 22.33
C ASN A 428 -31.43 17.25 21.46
N ASP A 429 -31.80 17.37 20.19
CA ASP A 429 -31.73 16.24 19.27
C ASP A 429 -30.26 15.90 18.98
N SER A 430 -29.97 14.60 18.88
CA SER A 430 -28.66 14.11 18.46
C SER A 430 -28.71 13.68 16.99
N LEU A 431 -27.80 14.22 16.20
CA LEU A 431 -27.51 13.78 14.84
C LEU A 431 -26.39 12.74 14.88
N TYR A 432 -26.67 11.55 14.37
CA TYR A 432 -25.71 10.46 14.22
C TYR A 432 -25.30 10.37 12.76
N MET A 433 -24.01 10.44 12.52
CA MET A 433 -23.39 10.38 11.20
C MET A 433 -22.19 9.45 11.25
N TYR A 434 -21.62 9.18 10.09
CA TYR A 434 -20.38 8.42 9.96
C TYR A 434 -19.43 9.20 9.07
N SER A 435 -18.15 9.29 9.42
CA SER A 435 -17.13 9.97 8.62
C SER A 435 -15.88 9.11 8.54
N GLU A 436 -15.55 8.66 7.33
CA GLU A 436 -14.28 8.00 7.04
C GLU A 436 -13.09 8.90 7.43
N GLN A 437 -13.22 10.21 7.21
CA GLN A 437 -12.17 11.19 7.55
C GLN A 437 -11.96 11.35 9.06
N LEU A 438 -12.94 11.00 9.89
CA LEU A 438 -12.82 11.02 11.35
C LEU A 438 -12.69 9.61 11.95
N GLY A 439 -12.53 8.58 11.12
CA GLY A 439 -12.34 7.20 11.56
C GLY A 439 -13.62 6.51 12.06
N GLY A 440 -14.80 7.00 11.68
CA GLY A 440 -16.05 6.29 11.88
C GLY A 440 -17.19 7.13 12.46
N GLU A 441 -17.81 6.65 13.53
CA GLU A 441 -19.04 7.24 14.08
C GLU A 441 -18.83 8.67 14.61
N VAL A 442 -19.77 9.54 14.24
CA VAL A 442 -19.80 10.95 14.61
C VAL A 442 -21.17 11.28 15.21
N LYS A 443 -21.16 11.98 16.34
CA LYS A 443 -22.37 12.48 16.99
C LYS A 443 -22.30 14.00 17.15
N TYR A 444 -23.35 14.68 16.74
CA TYR A 444 -23.56 16.09 17.04
C TYR A 444 -24.83 16.25 17.88
N LEU A 445 -24.74 17.01 18.97
CA LEU A 445 -25.90 17.35 19.81
C LEU A 445 -26.29 18.80 19.51
N GLU A 446 -27.55 19.01 19.15
CA GLU A 446 -28.02 20.34 18.74
C GLU A 446 -27.81 21.38 19.83
N GLY A 447 -27.16 22.50 19.45
CA GLY A 447 -26.77 23.59 20.34
C GLY A 447 -25.35 23.50 20.91
N GLN A 448 -24.60 22.44 20.62
CA GLN A 448 -23.18 22.35 20.96
C GLN A 448 -22.30 23.05 19.91
N THR A 449 -21.09 23.45 20.30
CA THR A 449 -20.12 24.09 19.38
C THR A 449 -19.11 23.10 18.79
N SER A 450 -19.27 21.81 19.07
CA SER A 450 -18.39 20.74 18.61
C SER A 450 -19.18 19.46 18.36
N LEU A 451 -18.69 18.65 17.43
CA LEU A 451 -19.11 17.26 17.25
C LEU A 451 -18.18 16.34 18.05
N THR A 452 -18.71 15.18 18.43
CA THR A 452 -17.99 14.11 19.10
C THR A 452 -17.73 12.98 18.10
N TYR A 453 -16.52 12.44 18.10
CA TYR A 453 -16.14 11.25 17.34
C TYR A 453 -15.27 10.35 18.21
N TYR A 454 -15.00 9.13 17.76
CA TYR A 454 -14.27 8.14 18.54
C TYR A 454 -13.02 7.69 17.81
N GLU A 455 -11.88 7.75 18.50
CA GLU A 455 -10.67 7.08 18.05
C GLU A 455 -10.74 5.62 18.55
N GLN A 456 -10.83 4.68 17.61
CA GLN A 456 -10.94 3.25 17.90
C GLN A 456 -9.58 2.55 17.87
N THR A 457 -9.36 1.70 18.86
CA THR A 457 -8.16 0.85 18.98
C THR A 457 -8.58 -0.56 19.38
N PHE A 458 -8.00 -1.57 18.75
CA PHE A 458 -8.24 -2.96 19.13
C PHE A 458 -7.33 -3.34 20.28
N ILE A 459 -7.91 -3.91 21.33
CA ILE A 459 -7.18 -4.47 22.46
C ILE A 459 -6.75 -5.88 22.04
N ASN A 460 -5.50 -5.99 21.59
CA ASN A 460 -4.98 -7.24 21.02
C ASN A 460 -4.36 -8.16 22.09
N GLY A 461 -4.22 -7.68 23.33
CA GLY A 461 -3.67 -8.45 24.44
C GLY A 461 -2.25 -8.04 24.85
N SER A 462 -1.60 -7.21 24.05
CA SER A 462 -0.25 -6.71 24.35
C SER A 462 -0.22 -5.57 25.37
N GLU A 463 -1.39 -4.99 25.71
CA GLU A 463 -1.55 -3.81 26.57
C GLU A 463 -1.33 -4.11 28.08
N THR A 464 -0.20 -4.74 28.41
CA THR A 464 0.20 -5.25 29.73
C THR A 464 1.22 -4.38 30.46
N GLY A 465 1.66 -3.28 29.84
CA GLY A 465 2.58 -2.31 30.42
C GLY A 465 2.01 -1.53 31.60
N SER A 466 2.89 -0.85 32.34
CA SER A 466 2.50 -0.07 33.51
C SER A 466 1.56 1.07 33.14
N GLY A 467 0.30 0.97 33.57
CA GLY A 467 -0.75 1.96 33.31
C GLY A 467 -1.68 1.60 32.14
N GLU A 468 -1.43 0.47 31.48
CA GLU A 468 -2.27 -0.05 30.40
C GLU A 468 -3.44 -0.89 30.94
N VAL A 469 -4.44 -1.13 30.09
CA VAL A 469 -5.72 -1.74 30.49
C VAL A 469 -5.57 -3.18 30.98
N LEU A 470 -4.57 -3.93 30.49
CA LEU A 470 -4.29 -5.31 30.87
C LEU A 470 -3.01 -5.44 31.72
N ASN A 471 -2.56 -4.38 32.41
CA ASN A 471 -1.38 -4.42 33.28
C ASN A 471 -1.43 -5.54 34.34
N SER A 472 -2.63 -5.98 34.75
CA SER A 472 -2.81 -7.11 35.68
C SER A 472 -3.03 -8.47 35.01
N GLY A 473 -2.91 -8.53 33.67
CA GLY A 473 -3.29 -9.66 32.83
C GLY A 473 -4.79 -9.80 32.58
N THR A 474 -5.62 -8.95 33.21
CA THR A 474 -7.08 -8.93 33.06
C THR A 474 -7.68 -7.55 33.32
N VAL A 475 -8.87 -7.30 32.78
CA VAL A 475 -9.71 -6.13 33.04
C VAL A 475 -11.14 -6.56 33.34
N THR A 476 -11.81 -5.84 34.26
CA THR A 476 -13.26 -5.93 34.48
C THR A 476 -13.95 -4.71 33.89
N LEU A 477 -14.95 -4.97 33.05
CA LEU A 477 -15.75 -3.97 32.36
C LEU A 477 -17.20 -4.02 32.85
N THR A 478 -17.81 -2.85 33.04
CA THR A 478 -19.19 -2.69 33.47
C THR A 478 -20.04 -2.17 32.32
N CYS A 479 -21.12 -2.87 32.01
CA CYS A 479 -22.07 -2.56 30.96
C CYS A 479 -23.43 -2.15 31.55
N TYR A 480 -24.08 -1.17 30.94
CA TYR A 480 -25.40 -0.69 31.38
C TYR A 480 -26.48 -0.76 30.30
N ASP A 481 -26.11 -0.81 29.03
CA ASP A 481 -27.00 -0.77 27.87
C ASP A 481 -26.50 -1.75 26.79
N ASN A 482 -27.41 -2.44 26.11
CA ASN A 482 -27.12 -3.52 25.14
C ASN A 482 -26.01 -4.48 25.61
N CYS A 483 -26.15 -4.99 26.83
CA CYS A 483 -25.17 -5.90 27.45
C CYS A 483 -25.37 -7.31 26.93
N PRO A 484 -24.35 -8.02 26.42
CA PRO A 484 -24.53 -9.33 25.80
C PRO A 484 -24.78 -10.46 26.82
N ILE A 485 -25.58 -11.45 26.45
CA ILE A 485 -26.01 -12.57 27.34
C ILE A 485 -24.97 -13.69 27.55
N GLY A 486 -23.84 -13.68 26.81
CA GLY A 486 -22.86 -14.78 26.79
C GLY A 486 -22.82 -15.50 25.44
N THR A 487 -22.87 -16.83 25.44
CA THR A 487 -22.90 -17.63 24.21
C THR A 487 -24.26 -17.48 23.52
N PHE A 488 -24.29 -17.06 22.26
CA PHE A 488 -25.50 -16.83 21.48
C PHE A 488 -25.95 -18.11 20.74
N GLU A 489 -27.19 -18.52 20.99
CA GLU A 489 -27.88 -19.52 20.18
C GLU A 489 -28.65 -18.84 19.03
N LEU A 490 -29.08 -19.61 18.02
CA LEU A 490 -29.86 -19.06 16.91
C LEU A 490 -31.15 -18.34 17.37
N SER A 491 -31.76 -18.80 18.47
CA SER A 491 -32.94 -18.17 19.06
C SER A 491 -32.68 -16.77 19.63
N ASP A 492 -31.42 -16.46 19.95
CA ASP A 492 -31.04 -15.18 20.54
C ASP A 492 -30.74 -14.13 19.46
N LEU A 493 -30.72 -14.52 18.19
CA LEU A 493 -30.35 -13.64 17.08
C LEU A 493 -31.55 -13.12 16.28
N THR A 494 -32.78 -13.43 16.70
CA THR A 494 -33.97 -13.14 15.87
C THR A 494 -34.44 -11.68 15.89
N ASN A 495 -34.08 -10.91 16.92
CA ASN A 495 -34.50 -9.52 17.10
C ASN A 495 -33.30 -8.59 17.35
N PHE A 496 -33.44 -7.32 16.96
CA PHE A 496 -32.44 -6.28 17.27
C PHE A 496 -32.34 -5.97 18.77
N SER A 497 -33.44 -6.09 19.52
CA SER A 497 -33.48 -5.77 20.96
C SER A 497 -34.61 -6.52 21.67
N GLY A 498 -34.53 -6.61 23.00
CA GLY A 498 -35.55 -7.25 23.84
C GLY A 498 -35.45 -8.77 23.86
N SER A 499 -36.59 -9.45 24.00
CA SER A 499 -36.61 -10.93 24.01
C SER A 499 -36.07 -11.48 22.69
N SER A 500 -35.28 -12.57 22.76
CA SER A 500 -34.71 -13.23 21.57
C SER A 500 -33.78 -12.32 20.76
N SER A 501 -33.12 -11.39 21.48
CA SER A 501 -31.97 -10.60 21.03
C SER A 501 -30.72 -11.05 21.81
N PRO A 502 -29.50 -10.75 21.32
CA PRO A 502 -28.27 -11.20 21.97
C PRO A 502 -27.94 -10.42 23.26
N PHE A 503 -28.86 -9.56 23.70
CA PHE A 503 -28.68 -8.64 24.81
C PHE A 503 -29.59 -8.98 26.00
N GLU A 504 -29.07 -8.67 27.18
CA GLU A 504 -29.75 -8.79 28.46
C GLU A 504 -31.04 -7.96 28.46
N THR A 505 -32.12 -8.57 28.95
CA THR A 505 -33.44 -7.91 29.00
C THR A 505 -33.68 -7.17 30.31
N GLY A 506 -32.90 -7.47 31.35
CA GLY A 506 -32.94 -6.77 32.63
C GLY A 506 -32.10 -5.50 32.60
N SER A 507 -32.48 -4.49 33.40
CA SER A 507 -31.64 -3.30 33.61
C SER A 507 -30.35 -3.67 34.34
N GLY A 508 -29.20 -3.23 33.80
CA GLY A 508 -27.87 -3.45 34.38
C GLY A 508 -27.64 -2.76 35.73
N PRO A 509 -26.40 -2.77 36.26
CA PRO A 509 -25.15 -3.10 35.55
C PRO A 509 -24.87 -4.60 35.44
N TYR A 510 -24.29 -5.01 34.31
CA TYR A 510 -23.67 -6.33 34.10
C TYR A 510 -22.15 -6.17 34.05
N THR A 511 -21.41 -7.18 34.50
CA THR A 511 -19.94 -7.14 34.53
C THR A 511 -19.34 -8.25 33.69
N PHE A 512 -18.26 -7.91 33.00
CA PHE A 512 -17.53 -8.81 32.11
C PHE A 512 -16.04 -8.75 32.42
N THR A 513 -15.34 -9.84 32.16
CA THR A 513 -13.88 -9.94 32.28
C THR A 513 -13.27 -10.21 30.92
N PHE A 514 -12.10 -9.62 30.65
CA PHE A 514 -11.27 -9.90 29.49
C PHE A 514 -9.83 -10.15 29.99
N ALA A 515 -9.14 -11.18 29.48
CA ALA A 515 -7.86 -11.62 30.02
C ALA A 515 -6.90 -12.11 28.93
N THR A 516 -5.59 -11.96 29.15
CA THR A 516 -4.52 -12.39 28.22
C THR A 516 -4.14 -13.87 28.34
N SER A 517 -4.72 -14.58 29.29
CA SER A 517 -4.43 -15.99 29.58
C SER A 517 -5.67 -16.77 30.05
N GLY A 518 -5.57 -18.10 30.04
CA GLY A 518 -6.65 -19.03 30.41
C GLY A 518 -7.43 -19.58 29.21
N ASN A 519 -8.47 -20.38 29.49
CA ASN A 519 -9.22 -21.10 28.43
C ASN A 519 -10.04 -20.17 27.51
N ASN A 520 -10.33 -18.94 27.95
CA ASN A 520 -11.03 -17.90 27.19
C ASN A 520 -10.09 -16.70 26.99
N THR A 521 -8.85 -16.98 26.56
CA THR A 521 -7.85 -15.95 26.26
C THR A 521 -8.42 -14.96 25.23
N LEU A 522 -8.22 -13.66 25.47
CA LEU A 522 -8.68 -12.56 24.63
C LEU A 522 -10.18 -12.61 24.26
N THR A 523 -10.98 -13.21 25.14
CA THR A 523 -12.43 -13.35 24.96
C THR A 523 -13.14 -12.61 26.08
N LEU A 524 -14.21 -11.87 25.76
CA LEU A 524 -15.07 -11.29 26.77
C LEU A 524 -15.88 -12.40 27.47
N VAL A 525 -15.87 -12.44 28.79
CA VAL A 525 -16.56 -13.47 29.60
C VAL A 525 -17.50 -12.79 30.58
N SER A 526 -18.76 -13.23 30.64
CA SER A 526 -19.72 -12.73 31.64
C SER A 526 -19.29 -13.15 33.04
N ALA A 527 -19.12 -12.19 33.95
CA ALA A 527 -18.71 -12.47 35.32
C ALA A 527 -19.81 -13.20 36.12
N ALA A 528 -21.07 -13.10 35.70
CA ALA A 528 -22.20 -13.74 36.36
C ALA A 528 -22.36 -15.22 35.99
N SER A 529 -22.20 -15.57 34.70
CA SER A 529 -22.40 -16.94 34.20
C SER A 529 -21.09 -17.69 33.93
N SER A 530 -19.96 -16.98 33.83
CA SER A 530 -18.67 -17.50 33.32
C SER A 530 -18.72 -17.97 31.85
N GLU A 531 -19.77 -17.58 31.12
CA GLU A 531 -19.91 -17.89 29.69
C GLU A 531 -19.13 -16.89 28.84
N PRO A 532 -18.39 -17.36 27.80
CA PRO A 532 -17.78 -16.47 26.82
C PRO A 532 -18.85 -15.81 25.94
N VAL A 533 -18.64 -14.55 25.59
CA VAL A 533 -19.52 -13.81 24.67
C VAL A 533 -19.12 -14.11 23.24
N ARG A 534 -19.85 -15.03 22.59
CA ARG A 534 -19.56 -15.52 21.24
C ARG A 534 -20.78 -16.18 20.61
N TYR A 535 -20.74 -16.39 19.31
CA TYR A 535 -21.67 -17.31 18.65
C TYR A 535 -21.40 -18.74 19.11
N ASN A 536 -22.46 -19.55 19.28
CA ASN A 536 -22.29 -20.99 19.50
C ASN A 536 -21.50 -21.59 18.33
N ALA A 537 -20.50 -22.43 18.62
CA ALA A 537 -19.61 -23.03 17.62
C ALA A 537 -20.33 -23.92 16.58
N SER A 538 -21.58 -24.30 16.84
CA SER A 538 -22.43 -25.02 15.88
C SER A 538 -23.10 -24.13 14.83
N LEU A 539 -23.05 -22.80 14.98
CA LEU A 539 -23.61 -21.85 14.02
C LEU A 539 -22.63 -21.59 12.87
N SER A 540 -23.16 -21.54 11.66
CA SER A 540 -22.46 -21.14 10.44
C SER A 540 -23.08 -19.86 9.85
N GLN A 541 -22.37 -19.20 8.93
CA GLN A 541 -22.89 -18.01 8.24
C GLN A 541 -24.25 -18.27 7.59
N SER A 542 -24.44 -19.48 7.05
CA SER A 542 -25.71 -19.89 6.44
C SER A 542 -26.87 -19.84 7.44
N ASN A 543 -26.62 -20.20 8.72
CA ASN A 543 -27.64 -20.19 9.76
C ASN A 543 -28.09 -18.78 10.12
N ILE A 544 -27.16 -17.81 10.14
CA ILE A 544 -27.42 -16.45 10.62
C ILE A 544 -27.74 -15.45 9.51
N SER A 545 -27.58 -15.84 8.24
CA SER A 545 -27.76 -14.96 7.06
C SER A 545 -29.10 -14.23 6.99
N SER A 546 -30.16 -14.82 7.54
CA SER A 546 -31.52 -14.24 7.60
C SER A 546 -31.84 -13.49 8.88
N THR A 547 -30.89 -13.44 9.82
CA THR A 547 -31.05 -12.75 11.09
C THR A 547 -30.61 -11.28 10.99
N PRO A 548 -31.14 -10.39 11.84
CA PRO A 548 -30.64 -9.02 12.00
C PRO A 548 -29.14 -8.90 12.30
N HIS A 549 -28.52 -9.96 12.84
CA HIS A 549 -27.12 -9.99 13.29
C HIS A 549 -26.24 -10.85 12.39
N SER A 550 -26.54 -10.89 11.08
CA SER A 550 -25.77 -11.64 10.08
C SER A 550 -24.34 -11.11 9.88
N TRP A 551 -24.08 -9.87 10.29
CA TRP A 551 -22.78 -9.18 10.21
C TRP A 551 -22.01 -9.15 11.54
N GLY A 552 -22.49 -9.87 12.55
CA GLY A 552 -21.95 -9.88 13.91
C GLY A 552 -22.82 -9.14 14.92
N VAL A 553 -22.41 -9.20 16.19
CA VAL A 553 -23.03 -8.51 17.33
C VAL A 553 -22.01 -7.58 17.95
N ARG A 554 -22.40 -6.32 18.20
CA ARG A 554 -21.64 -5.35 19.00
C ARG A 554 -22.36 -5.07 20.31
N SER A 555 -21.63 -5.07 21.42
CA SER A 555 -22.17 -4.66 22.72
C SER A 555 -22.43 -3.14 22.76
N GLY A 556 -23.23 -2.68 23.73
CA GLY A 556 -23.20 -1.27 24.13
C GLY A 556 -21.88 -0.88 24.82
N PRO A 557 -21.71 0.42 25.16
CA PRO A 557 -20.51 0.91 25.83
C PRO A 557 -20.30 0.27 27.19
N MET A 558 -19.08 -0.22 27.41
CA MET A 558 -18.62 -0.75 28.69
C MET A 558 -17.49 0.12 29.25
N ILE A 559 -17.48 0.34 30.55
CA ILE A 559 -16.47 1.19 31.21
C ILE A 559 -15.72 0.42 32.28
N ILE A 560 -14.52 0.88 32.60
CA ILE A 560 -13.82 0.43 33.80
C ILE A 560 -14.43 1.18 34.99
N GLY A 561 -14.84 0.45 36.03
CA GLY A 561 -15.50 1.02 37.20
C GLY A 561 -17.02 1.14 37.05
N SER A 562 -17.60 2.27 37.44
CA SER A 562 -19.06 2.46 37.48
C SER A 562 -19.44 3.93 37.38
N VAL A 563 -20.60 4.21 36.77
CA VAL A 563 -21.25 5.53 36.75
C VAL A 563 -22.42 5.60 37.72
N SER A 564 -22.81 6.82 38.11
CA SER A 564 -23.92 7.05 39.02
C SER A 564 -25.28 6.97 38.33
N ASN A 565 -25.37 7.43 37.08
CA ASN A 565 -26.52 7.26 36.20
C ASN A 565 -26.08 6.47 34.96
N SER A 566 -26.88 5.48 34.54
CA SER A 566 -26.56 4.63 33.38
C SER A 566 -26.37 5.41 32.09
N TRP A 567 -27.00 6.59 31.96
CA TRP A 567 -26.87 7.44 30.78
C TRP A 567 -25.56 8.24 30.75
N ASP A 568 -24.83 8.33 31.86
CA ASP A 568 -23.54 9.02 31.95
C ASP A 568 -22.46 8.35 31.06
N ILE A 569 -22.67 7.09 30.65
CA ILE A 569 -21.79 6.38 29.69
C ILE A 569 -21.76 7.06 28.31
N TYR A 570 -22.77 7.86 27.99
CA TYR A 570 -22.90 8.59 26.72
C TYR A 570 -22.56 10.09 26.85
N ASP A 571 -22.20 10.55 28.05
CA ASP A 571 -21.81 11.93 28.30
C ASP A 571 -20.28 12.08 28.14
N PRO A 572 -19.79 12.78 27.11
CA PRO A 572 -18.35 12.94 26.85
C PRO A 572 -17.62 13.74 27.93
N SER A 573 -18.34 14.44 28.81
CA SER A 573 -17.75 15.14 29.96
C SER A 573 -17.52 14.22 31.18
N ILE A 574 -18.14 13.04 31.19
CA ILE A 574 -18.05 12.05 32.26
C ILE A 574 -17.26 10.83 31.80
N THR A 575 -17.61 10.30 30.62
CA THR A 575 -17.02 9.10 30.02
C THR A 575 -16.20 9.50 28.81
N THR A 576 -14.87 9.55 28.96
CA THR A 576 -13.95 9.88 27.88
C THR A 576 -13.34 8.64 27.21
N GLU A 577 -13.58 7.47 27.77
CA GLU A 577 -13.08 6.18 27.29
C GLU A 577 -14.12 5.10 27.61
N PHE A 578 -14.42 4.26 26.61
CA PHE A 578 -15.28 3.08 26.78
C PHE A 578 -14.84 1.96 25.84
N TYR A 579 -15.36 0.76 26.08
CA TYR A 579 -15.00 -0.46 25.39
C TYR A 579 -16.26 -1.09 24.78
N VAL A 580 -16.14 -1.60 23.56
CA VAL A 580 -17.20 -2.32 22.85
C VAL A 580 -16.66 -3.69 22.47
N TRP A 581 -17.42 -4.74 22.73
CA TRP A 581 -17.09 -6.08 22.25
C TRP A 581 -17.81 -6.33 20.94
N GLU A 582 -17.06 -6.76 19.94
CA GLU A 582 -17.60 -7.24 18.67
C GLU A 582 -17.30 -8.73 18.54
N THR A 583 -18.28 -9.51 18.07
CA THR A 583 -18.12 -10.95 17.81
C THR A 583 -18.98 -11.37 16.63
N GLY A 584 -18.54 -12.39 15.91
CA GLY A 584 -19.21 -12.88 14.70
C GLY A 584 -18.55 -14.12 14.14
N ILE A 585 -19.18 -14.69 13.11
CA ILE A 585 -18.68 -15.89 12.42
C ILE A 585 -17.53 -15.53 11.47
N GLN A 586 -17.49 -14.29 10.99
CA GLN A 586 -16.55 -13.82 9.99
C GLN A 586 -15.24 -13.37 10.63
N SER A 587 -14.12 -13.52 9.90
CA SER A 587 -12.78 -13.18 10.37
C SER A 587 -12.66 -11.71 10.80
N TRP A 588 -13.32 -10.78 10.10
CA TRP A 588 -13.34 -9.36 10.46
C TRP A 588 -14.05 -9.07 11.79
N ASN A 589 -14.82 -10.02 12.35
CA ASN A 589 -15.41 -9.88 13.69
C ASN A 589 -14.55 -10.51 14.78
N GLN A 590 -13.48 -11.23 14.44
CA GLN A 590 -12.62 -11.99 15.33
C GLN A 590 -11.30 -11.27 15.58
N LEU A 591 -10.52 -11.75 16.54
CA LEU A 591 -9.18 -11.26 16.81
C LEU A 591 -8.17 -12.38 16.56
N SER A 592 -7.29 -12.15 15.59
CA SER A 592 -6.17 -13.00 15.27
C SER A 592 -4.87 -12.34 15.73
N THR A 593 -4.07 -13.04 16.52
CA THR A 593 -2.74 -12.59 16.98
C THR A 593 -1.83 -13.79 17.20
N VAL A 594 -0.61 -13.56 17.68
CA VAL A 594 0.37 -14.61 18.00
C VAL A 594 0.98 -14.40 19.37
N LYS A 595 1.44 -15.51 19.96
CA LYS A 595 2.26 -15.53 21.17
C LYS A 595 3.68 -15.92 20.86
N ASP A 596 4.64 -15.29 21.52
CA ASP A 596 6.05 -15.64 21.42
C ASP A 596 6.39 -16.91 22.25
N GLY A 597 7.66 -17.33 22.22
CA GLY A 597 8.15 -18.47 22.99
C GLY A 597 8.07 -18.30 24.53
N SER A 598 7.82 -17.08 25.03
CA SER A 598 7.58 -16.78 26.44
C SER A 598 6.10 -16.90 26.82
N GLY A 599 5.21 -17.00 25.82
CA GLY A 599 3.76 -17.03 25.97
C GLY A 599 3.11 -15.65 26.01
N ASP A 600 3.89 -14.60 25.74
CA ASP A 600 3.41 -13.21 25.69
C ASP A 600 2.83 -12.91 24.32
N VAL A 601 1.71 -12.16 24.29
CA VAL A 601 1.07 -11.76 23.04
C VAL A 601 1.93 -10.72 22.32
N VAL A 602 2.22 -10.94 21.05
CA VAL A 602 2.98 -10.00 20.23
C VAL A 602 2.12 -8.77 19.97
N SER A 603 2.70 -7.59 20.18
CA SER A 603 2.05 -6.31 19.92
C SER A 603 2.20 -5.94 18.45
N PHE A 604 1.10 -5.57 17.81
CA PHE A 604 1.11 -4.86 16.54
C PHE A 604 0.60 -3.44 16.75
N GLU A 605 1.28 -2.49 16.15
CA GLU A 605 0.91 -1.09 16.17
C GLU A 605 -0.10 -0.81 15.05
N ARG A 606 -1.13 -0.06 15.39
CA ARG A 606 -2.09 0.43 14.40
C ARG A 606 -1.39 1.42 13.46
N PRO A 607 -1.88 1.57 12.22
CA PRO A 607 -1.49 2.69 11.39
C PRO A 607 -1.71 4.03 12.09
N LEU A 608 -0.74 4.94 11.98
CA LEU A 608 -0.88 6.30 12.45
C LEU A 608 -1.95 7.00 11.64
N GLN A 609 -2.88 7.64 12.34
CA GLN A 609 -3.98 8.38 11.74
C GLN A 609 -3.78 9.86 11.99
N ILE A 610 -3.63 10.61 10.91
CA ILE A 610 -3.25 12.02 10.92
C ILE A 610 -4.32 12.80 10.16
N ALA A 611 -5.10 13.60 10.89
CA ALA A 611 -5.93 14.63 10.26
C ALA A 611 -5.00 15.71 9.68
N TYR A 612 -4.99 15.84 8.36
CA TYR A 612 -4.09 16.71 7.62
C TYR A 612 -4.89 17.70 6.79
N GLN A 613 -4.57 19.00 6.91
CA GLN A 613 -5.16 20.03 6.06
C GLN A 613 -4.25 20.35 4.88
N HIS A 614 -4.77 20.20 3.66
CA HIS A 614 -4.03 20.45 2.43
C HIS A 614 -4.09 21.93 2.00
N SER A 615 -3.08 22.39 1.25
CA SER A 615 -2.98 23.78 0.78
C SER A 615 -1.94 23.92 -0.34
N ASP A 616 -2.00 24.99 -1.13
CA ASP A 616 -1.04 25.30 -2.20
C ASP A 616 0.42 25.20 -1.72
N ALA A 617 0.71 25.68 -0.51
CA ALA A 617 2.07 25.68 0.04
C ALA A 617 2.59 24.28 0.39
N ASN A 618 1.66 23.33 0.61
CA ASN A 618 1.98 21.96 0.94
C ASN A 618 1.86 21.03 -0.27
N ASP A 619 1.34 21.51 -1.41
CA ASP A 619 1.31 20.76 -2.66
C ASP A 619 2.64 20.88 -3.39
N ARG A 620 3.11 19.77 -3.95
CA ARG A 620 4.40 19.67 -4.66
C ARG A 620 4.40 20.48 -5.95
N SER A 621 3.26 20.62 -6.62
CA SER A 621 3.08 21.48 -7.79
C SER A 621 2.95 22.96 -7.42
N GLY A 622 2.61 23.24 -6.15
CA GLY A 622 2.33 24.58 -5.65
C GLY A 622 0.88 25.05 -5.87
N ASP A 623 -0.02 24.13 -6.27
CA ASP A 623 -1.45 24.38 -6.51
C ASP A 623 -2.24 23.19 -5.96
N ALA A 624 -3.02 23.42 -4.90
CA ALA A 624 -3.84 22.38 -4.26
C ALA A 624 -5.21 22.19 -4.91
N GLY A 625 -5.54 22.97 -5.95
CA GLY A 625 -6.78 22.83 -6.70
C GLY A 625 -8.04 22.85 -5.81
N GLU A 626 -8.92 21.86 -6.00
CA GLU A 626 -10.15 21.74 -5.20
C GLU A 626 -9.91 21.23 -3.77
N TYR A 627 -8.72 20.71 -3.47
CA TYR A 627 -8.33 20.19 -2.16
C TYR A 627 -7.75 21.28 -1.23
N ASP A 628 -7.58 22.52 -1.71
CA ASP A 628 -7.13 23.64 -0.87
C ASP A 628 -8.05 23.85 0.34
N GLY A 629 -7.46 23.85 1.54
CA GLY A 629 -8.15 24.00 2.81
C GLY A 629 -8.94 22.77 3.29
N GLN A 630 -9.04 21.70 2.50
CA GLN A 630 -9.72 20.47 2.91
C GLN A 630 -8.91 19.71 3.97
N THR A 631 -9.60 19.09 4.92
CA THR A 631 -8.99 18.17 5.89
C THR A 631 -9.21 16.74 5.42
N ILE A 632 -8.12 15.97 5.35
CA ILE A 632 -8.09 14.61 4.86
C ILE A 632 -7.44 13.74 5.92
N LEU A 633 -7.94 12.52 6.10
CA LEU A 633 -7.32 11.54 6.98
C LEU A 633 -6.20 10.83 6.23
N ILE A 634 -4.97 11.14 6.61
CA ILE A 634 -3.80 10.40 6.16
C ILE A 634 -3.55 9.28 7.14
N ASN A 635 -3.39 8.08 6.61
CA ASN A 635 -2.99 6.91 7.36
C ASN A 635 -1.55 6.55 6.98
N TYR A 636 -0.75 6.15 7.95
CA TYR A 636 0.61 5.69 7.73
C TYR A 636 0.78 4.35 8.44
N GLY A 637 1.06 3.30 7.68
CA GLY A 637 1.19 1.91 8.16
C GLY A 637 2.65 1.45 8.33
N GLY A 638 3.60 2.30 7.96
CA GLY A 638 5.03 2.01 7.99
C GLY A 638 5.70 2.47 6.71
N ASN A 639 6.95 2.05 6.50
CA ASN A 639 7.79 2.60 5.44
C ASN A 639 7.18 2.44 4.04
N GLY A 640 7.04 3.57 3.34
CA GLY A 640 6.44 3.66 2.02
C GLY A 640 4.95 3.35 1.96
N ASP A 641 4.28 3.23 3.11
CA ASP A 641 2.86 2.87 3.24
C ASP A 641 2.09 4.05 3.85
N LEU A 642 1.82 5.05 3.00
CA LEU A 642 1.00 6.22 3.32
C LEU A 642 -0.20 6.26 2.38
N TRP A 643 -1.41 6.25 2.94
CA TRP A 643 -2.65 6.28 2.16
C TRP A 643 -3.67 7.28 2.70
N GLY A 644 -4.74 7.49 1.93
CA GLY A 644 -5.78 8.49 2.19
C GLY A 644 -5.73 9.68 1.24
N ILE A 645 -4.70 9.80 0.40
CA ILE A 645 -4.68 10.70 -0.75
C ILE A 645 -5.59 10.08 -1.84
N PRO A 646 -6.59 10.82 -2.36
CA PRO A 646 -7.45 10.33 -3.43
C PRO A 646 -6.67 10.05 -4.72
N TYR A 647 -7.15 9.09 -5.52
CA TYR A 647 -6.56 8.71 -6.80
C TYR A 647 -7.59 8.86 -7.92
N VAL A 648 -7.11 9.21 -9.11
CA VAL A 648 -7.88 9.19 -10.37
C VAL A 648 -7.39 8.03 -11.21
N SER A 649 -8.35 7.25 -11.73
CA SER A 649 -8.13 6.35 -12.85
C SER A 649 -8.26 7.11 -14.17
N GLY A 650 -7.13 7.33 -14.85
CA GLY A 650 -7.07 7.67 -16.28
C GLY A 650 -6.84 6.41 -17.12
N ASP A 651 -6.67 6.56 -18.44
CA ASP A 651 -6.36 5.51 -19.45
C ASP A 651 -5.36 4.46 -18.91
N ASP A 652 -5.88 3.45 -18.19
CA ASP A 652 -5.17 2.41 -17.45
C ASP A 652 -4.07 2.89 -16.48
N GLN A 653 -4.25 4.07 -15.87
CA GLN A 653 -3.29 4.66 -14.93
C GLN A 653 -3.94 5.19 -13.66
N TYR A 654 -3.34 4.86 -12.51
CA TYR A 654 -3.72 5.38 -11.21
C TYR A 654 -2.75 6.50 -10.80
N ARG A 655 -3.24 7.74 -10.74
CA ARG A 655 -2.45 8.89 -10.29
C ARG A 655 -3.06 9.51 -9.04
N PRO A 656 -2.25 9.95 -8.06
CA PRO A 656 -2.77 10.71 -6.94
C PRO A 656 -3.31 12.06 -7.43
N GLU A 657 -4.44 12.49 -6.86
CA GLU A 657 -5.11 13.77 -7.18
C GLU A 657 -4.28 14.99 -6.77
N PHE A 658 -3.44 14.84 -5.74
CA PHE A 658 -2.47 15.84 -5.30
C PHE A 658 -1.23 15.14 -4.73
N SER A 659 -0.12 15.87 -4.61
CA SER A 659 1.13 15.30 -4.08
C SER A 659 1.70 16.21 -3.01
N LEU A 660 2.01 15.67 -1.84
CA LEU A 660 2.62 16.42 -0.75
C LEU A 660 4.05 16.83 -1.12
N ALA A 661 4.37 18.10 -0.86
CA ALA A 661 5.73 18.59 -0.94
C ALA A 661 6.59 17.95 0.16
N ASP A 662 7.88 17.73 -0.13
CA ASP A 662 8.83 17.27 0.89
C ASP A 662 8.94 18.31 2.01
N GLY A 663 8.88 17.86 3.26
CA GLY A 663 9.01 18.76 4.41
C GLY A 663 7.68 19.26 4.96
N VAL A 664 6.54 18.83 4.40
CA VAL A 664 5.22 19.11 4.96
C VAL A 664 5.12 18.53 6.37
N ILE A 665 4.74 19.40 7.31
CA ILE A 665 4.59 19.09 8.74
C ILE A 665 3.16 18.66 9.02
N MET A 666 2.99 17.60 9.81
CA MET A 666 1.68 17.04 10.13
C MET A 666 1.61 16.45 11.55
N GLY A 667 0.39 16.11 11.97
CA GLY A 667 0.07 15.66 13.33
C GLY A 667 -0.26 16.82 14.28
N GLY A 668 -1.03 16.53 15.34
CA GLY A 668 -1.62 17.56 16.21
C GLY A 668 -0.63 18.43 16.99
N SER A 669 0.65 18.04 17.07
CA SER A 669 1.73 18.84 17.66
C SER A 669 2.92 19.01 16.72
N ASN A 670 2.69 19.03 15.40
CA ASN A 670 3.76 19.10 14.39
C ASN A 670 4.80 17.99 14.63
N GLN A 671 4.30 16.78 14.85
CA GLN A 671 5.11 15.65 15.31
C GLN A 671 5.89 15.02 14.16
N TYR A 672 5.31 15.05 12.96
CA TYR A 672 5.80 14.32 11.81
C TYR A 672 6.11 15.26 10.66
N VAL A 673 7.08 14.86 9.85
CA VAL A 673 7.42 15.49 8.58
C VAL A 673 7.46 14.41 7.51
N VAL A 674 6.87 14.70 6.36
CA VAL A 674 6.77 13.74 5.25
C VAL A 674 7.89 13.96 4.23
N LYS A 675 8.29 12.87 3.58
CA LYS A 675 9.18 12.89 2.41
C LYS A 675 8.71 11.89 1.37
N ALA A 676 8.66 12.31 0.10
CA ALA A 676 8.43 11.42 -1.02
C ALA A 676 9.60 10.44 -1.16
N ILE A 677 9.30 9.17 -1.39
CA ILE A 677 10.32 8.14 -1.69
C ILE A 677 10.16 7.56 -3.09
N GLU A 678 8.97 7.68 -3.69
CA GLU A 678 8.71 7.22 -5.05
C GLU A 678 7.86 8.24 -5.81
N ILE A 679 8.43 8.74 -6.91
CA ILE A 679 7.85 9.82 -7.71
C ILE A 679 7.77 9.38 -9.17
N GLU A 680 6.56 9.32 -9.70
CA GLU A 680 6.34 9.30 -11.13
C GLU A 680 6.37 10.73 -11.68
N GLN A 681 7.05 10.94 -12.80
CA GLN A 681 7.13 12.21 -13.48
C GLN A 681 6.60 12.14 -14.90
N THR A 682 5.90 13.17 -15.35
CA THR A 682 5.55 13.35 -16.76
C THR A 682 6.18 14.61 -17.31
N MET A 683 6.61 14.57 -18.57
CA MET A 683 7.24 15.72 -19.20
C MET A 683 6.21 16.80 -19.52
N GLN A 684 6.48 18.05 -19.13
CA GLN A 684 5.58 19.16 -19.42
C GLN A 684 5.54 19.49 -20.92
N VAL A 685 4.37 19.90 -21.41
CA VAL A 685 4.19 20.31 -22.81
C VAL A 685 4.96 21.60 -23.11
N ALA A 686 5.84 21.56 -24.11
CA ALA A 686 6.68 22.66 -24.56
C ALA A 686 6.30 23.12 -25.98
N SER A 687 5.01 23.38 -26.21
CA SER A 687 4.45 23.72 -27.53
C SER A 687 5.30 24.72 -28.33
N GLY A 688 5.72 24.29 -29.53
CA GLY A 688 6.51 25.11 -30.48
C GLY A 688 8.02 25.21 -30.20
N GLN A 689 8.53 24.65 -29.09
CA GLN A 689 9.95 24.72 -28.73
C GLN A 689 10.81 23.65 -29.42
N CYS A 690 10.19 22.67 -30.08
CA CYS A 690 10.86 21.59 -30.81
C CYS A 690 11.19 21.92 -32.27
N SER A 691 11.19 23.20 -32.68
CA SER A 691 11.41 23.61 -34.07
C SER A 691 12.78 23.19 -34.66
N ALA A 692 13.76 22.91 -33.81
CA ALA A 692 15.08 22.42 -34.20
C ALA A 692 15.19 20.87 -34.23
N LEU A 693 14.13 20.15 -33.84
CA LEU A 693 14.10 18.69 -33.80
C LEU A 693 13.44 18.14 -35.06
N THR A 694 14.05 17.12 -35.65
CA THR A 694 13.55 16.43 -36.84
C THR A 694 13.44 14.95 -36.54
N LEU A 695 12.23 14.42 -36.63
CA LEU A 695 11.95 12.99 -36.57
C LEU A 695 12.56 12.30 -37.80
N GLY A 696 13.01 11.07 -37.61
CA GLY A 696 13.64 10.29 -38.66
C GLY A 696 13.80 8.84 -38.25
N ASP A 697 14.33 8.05 -39.16
CA ASP A 697 14.78 6.70 -38.84
C ASP A 697 16.07 6.76 -38.01
N PRO A 698 16.19 5.95 -36.94
CA PRO A 698 17.45 5.77 -36.24
C PRO A 698 18.50 5.20 -37.20
N ALA A 699 19.77 5.41 -36.89
CA ALA A 699 20.85 4.94 -37.77
C ALA A 699 21.04 3.41 -37.76
N VAL A 700 20.36 2.71 -36.85
CA VAL A 700 20.16 1.26 -36.86
C VAL A 700 18.68 0.99 -37.07
N ASP A 701 18.34 0.11 -38.01
CA ASP A 701 16.94 -0.22 -38.30
C ASP A 701 16.28 -0.91 -37.10
N VAL A 702 14.96 -0.71 -36.95
CA VAL A 702 14.17 -1.43 -35.93
C VAL A 702 14.18 -2.92 -36.29
N PRO A 703 14.56 -3.83 -35.37
CA PRO A 703 14.56 -5.26 -35.68
C PRO A 703 13.13 -5.79 -35.86
N THR A 704 12.97 -6.79 -36.72
CA THR A 704 11.68 -7.42 -37.03
C THR A 704 11.60 -8.89 -36.57
N SER A 705 12.68 -9.40 -35.97
CA SER A 705 12.82 -10.79 -35.53
C SER A 705 14.08 -10.95 -34.68
N VAL A 706 14.02 -11.81 -33.67
CA VAL A 706 15.20 -12.27 -32.91
C VAL A 706 16.23 -12.92 -33.84
N GLN A 707 17.51 -12.53 -33.73
CA GLN A 707 18.61 -13.13 -34.49
C GLN A 707 19.44 -14.12 -33.66
N GLY A 708 19.59 -13.86 -32.36
CA GLY A 708 20.28 -14.73 -31.41
C GLY A 708 19.42 -15.90 -30.91
N SER A 709 19.90 -16.58 -29.88
CA SER A 709 19.19 -17.70 -29.25
C SER A 709 19.58 -17.80 -27.78
N ALA A 710 18.62 -18.14 -26.92
CA ALA A 710 18.84 -18.48 -25.52
C ALA A 710 18.90 -20.00 -25.31
N ASP A 711 19.16 -20.80 -26.34
CA ASP A 711 19.45 -22.23 -26.19
C ASP A 711 20.80 -22.43 -25.50
N ILE A 712 20.75 -22.61 -24.19
CA ILE A 712 21.89 -22.77 -23.28
C ILE A 712 22.04 -24.21 -22.79
N GLY A 713 21.24 -25.14 -23.30
CA GLY A 713 21.23 -26.55 -22.92
C GLY A 713 20.44 -26.87 -21.64
N ASP A 714 20.61 -28.10 -21.14
CA ASP A 714 19.88 -28.61 -19.98
C ASP A 714 20.26 -27.86 -18.69
N MET A 715 19.25 -27.58 -17.85
CA MET A 715 19.45 -26.94 -16.54
C MET A 715 20.36 -27.80 -15.63
N PRO A 716 21.46 -27.25 -15.09
CA PRO A 716 22.31 -27.96 -14.15
C PRO A 716 21.59 -28.29 -12.83
N THR A 717 21.93 -29.42 -12.20
CA THR A 717 21.46 -29.75 -10.86
C THR A 717 22.34 -29.07 -9.80
N VAL A 718 21.76 -28.15 -9.03
CA VAL A 718 22.41 -27.51 -7.87
C VAL A 718 21.67 -27.94 -6.61
N THR A 719 22.39 -28.57 -5.66
CA THR A 719 21.82 -29.07 -4.39
C THR A 719 22.22 -28.24 -3.17
N ASP A 720 23.15 -27.30 -3.34
CA ASP A 720 23.63 -26.43 -2.29
C ASP A 720 22.62 -25.28 -2.04
N ASP A 721 22.73 -24.66 -0.86
CA ASP A 721 21.93 -23.49 -0.49
C ASP A 721 22.14 -22.31 -1.48
N PRO A 722 21.17 -21.39 -1.62
CA PRO A 722 21.30 -20.21 -2.49
C PRO A 722 22.59 -19.43 -2.23
N ALA A 723 23.37 -19.19 -3.28
CA ALA A 723 24.61 -18.43 -3.18
C ALA A 723 24.37 -16.91 -3.21
N VAL A 724 23.22 -16.48 -3.74
CA VAL A 724 22.81 -15.07 -3.80
C VAL A 724 21.32 -14.95 -3.48
N ILE A 725 20.97 -13.99 -2.62
CA ILE A 725 19.58 -13.68 -2.24
C ILE A 725 19.40 -12.16 -2.35
N ALA A 726 18.44 -11.69 -3.15
CA ALA A 726 18.17 -10.27 -3.39
C ALA A 726 19.42 -9.45 -3.77
N GLY A 727 20.33 -10.01 -4.57
CA GLY A 727 21.59 -9.35 -4.94
C GLY A 727 22.70 -9.40 -3.87
N VAL A 728 22.48 -10.05 -2.72
CA VAL A 728 23.49 -10.21 -1.66
C VAL A 728 24.10 -11.61 -1.73
N THR A 729 25.42 -11.68 -1.95
CA THR A 729 26.20 -12.93 -1.85
C THR A 729 26.20 -13.45 -0.42
N GLN A 730 25.92 -14.74 -0.25
CA GLN A 730 25.79 -15.42 1.05
C GLN A 730 27.12 -15.91 1.63
#